data_AF-A0AAD6II18-F1
#
_entry.id   AF-A0AAD6II18-F1
#
_cell.length_a   1.000
_cell.length_b   1.000
_cell.length_c   1.000
_cell.angle_alpha   90.00
_cell.angle_beta   90.00
_cell.angle_gamma   90.00
#
_symmetry.space_group_name_H-M   'P 1'
#
loop_
_entity.id
_entity.type
_entity.pdbx_description
1 polymer ?
#
loop_
_entity_poly.entity_id
_entity_poly.type
_entity_poly.pdbx_seq_one_letter_code
_entity_poly.pdbx_strand_id
1 'polypeptide(L)'
;MSMTKHSFKFMFNHVFLPPLLPEYDDEDEKDGEWPLERTLHRFALETLESFIQEGPQASNEAWTAAISMLKNWIELDKQGVVCKDTLASILSNIKTHGAAALYIRAQNCGLVAYYDKSGDKVIFDAFEVSPRAKDVISAPGSLVRQLPGQSVAISGSMLEDARFCTEISSIIARLSTESVAEMIPKSSKAGKPTLEERDTIHPGLVTEGLMSQLLAFGEHNEGLSFTKNTRDEVNWRKSKLPWRRSPHWFMLRVALQSVLQRALPDGQGYKEYKNFMLYLVAEFGNRSRLVRPAVAADQLEIIRAKICRRIFKLRGGVYDFVALHAKSAEAAIRATLQAVHQDIMSSNSMTIPEGFACTPQDVQMSLENSREYLQSAMNRISTAVEQSYFDREHEPRNQLNRHGLPLLKSGDLLSLADFEQWVANEMQNWYRGTESSENLCCLLAELLQNYSQFAAAAYNGSPETMSVAIVCMLELWVVVDKMCIDICPLMKSYSPELPSDFLEPLLLPQCCEMQRATGIEAYIQARHSACTAGTLNIFSDPGAQSFPVAYFNDSEKHRGLRESIQQHARAKLESKRNEWQNKTHHHEELLRQAAQMSHQWDVDSRGREYHSGTCQLCSIQNHASNLSIGVYEWPLPSNENTLKTVVFELDCPRWFASWRDVTWRLLHDFGRLQSKKGSNIEQNLLSYKDTQSFCVNWGQRLTLGSKTKSWKRTHYNNRHFPVDFGDITPQMPSSLGSWTAKKTHGLWIRVSTHQLKQDALSLSHLGRTPVCSILWTLVGTRKIRS
;
A
#
# COMPACT_ATOMS: atom_id res chain seq x y z
N MET A 1 -12.32 7.62 34.51
CA MET A 1 -11.01 7.96 33.91
C MET A 1 -11.11 9.11 32.89
N SER A 2 -10.12 10.01 32.78
CA SER A 2 -10.07 11.03 31.71
C SER A 2 -9.73 10.38 30.37
N MET A 3 -10.53 10.62 29.33
CA MET A 3 -10.33 10.04 28.00
C MET A 3 -9.36 10.90 27.19
N THR A 4 -8.20 10.34 26.85
CA THR A 4 -7.21 11.00 25.99
C THR A 4 -7.60 10.93 24.51
N LYS A 5 -6.98 11.75 23.66
CA LYS A 5 -7.16 11.67 22.20
C LYS A 5 -6.86 10.26 21.63
N HIS A 6 -5.79 9.64 22.11
CA HIS A 6 -5.35 8.31 21.65
C HIS A 6 -6.37 7.22 22.04
N SER A 7 -6.78 7.20 23.32
CA SER A 7 -7.79 6.25 23.81
C SER A 7 -9.16 6.47 23.19
N PHE A 8 -9.56 7.72 22.92
CA PHE A 8 -10.77 8.03 22.16
C PHE A 8 -10.72 7.40 20.75
N LYS A 9 -9.64 7.62 19.98
CA LYS A 9 -9.51 7.12 18.60
C LYS A 9 -9.60 5.59 18.55
N PHE A 10 -8.88 4.91 19.44
CA PHE A 10 -8.93 3.46 19.59
C PHE A 10 -10.37 2.97 19.87
N MET A 11 -11.00 3.46 20.94
CA MET A 11 -12.35 3.05 21.31
C MET A 11 -13.39 3.42 20.23
N PHE A 12 -13.24 4.57 19.57
CA PHE A 12 -14.11 4.97 18.47
C PHE A 12 -14.03 3.97 17.31
N ASN A 13 -12.83 3.61 16.87
CA ASN A 13 -12.62 2.65 15.78
C ASN A 13 -13.20 1.26 16.12
N HIS A 14 -13.00 0.79 17.35
CA HIS A 14 -13.39 -0.58 17.74
C HIS A 14 -14.85 -0.71 18.20
N VAL A 15 -15.38 0.28 18.92
CA VAL A 15 -16.77 0.29 19.41
C VAL A 15 -17.73 0.78 18.34
N PHE A 16 -17.39 1.85 17.61
CA PHE A 16 -18.28 2.50 16.64
C PHE A 16 -18.16 1.89 15.24
N LEU A 17 -16.95 1.49 14.84
CA LEU A 17 -16.62 1.00 13.49
C LEU A 17 -17.06 2.04 12.43
N PRO A 18 -16.41 3.22 12.39
CA PRO A 18 -16.74 4.29 11.45
C PRO A 18 -16.45 3.90 9.98
N PRO A 19 -16.94 4.67 8.99
CA PRO A 19 -16.67 4.40 7.58
C PRO A 19 -15.19 4.50 7.19
N LEU A 20 -14.43 5.39 7.84
CA LEU A 20 -12.99 5.51 7.65
C LEU A 20 -12.27 4.83 8.82
N LEU A 21 -11.68 3.68 8.54
CA LEU A 21 -10.92 2.88 9.51
C LEU A 21 -9.41 3.02 9.26
N PRO A 22 -8.57 2.75 10.27
CA PRO A 22 -7.12 2.72 10.08
C PRO A 22 -6.72 1.66 9.05
N GLU A 23 -5.55 1.88 8.44
CA GLU A 23 -4.98 1.00 7.40
C GLU A 23 -3.75 0.24 7.90
N TYR A 24 -3.41 0.40 9.17
CA TYR A 24 -2.26 -0.17 9.85
C TYR A 24 -2.67 -0.55 11.27
N ASP A 25 -2.01 -1.58 11.79
CA ASP A 25 -2.23 -2.12 13.13
C ASP A 25 -2.05 -1.04 14.21
N ASP A 26 -2.81 -1.14 15.30
CA ASP A 26 -2.75 -0.13 16.37
C ASP A 26 -1.39 -0.20 17.13
N GLU A 27 -0.57 -1.25 16.96
CA GLU A 27 0.81 -1.38 17.47
C GLU A 27 1.88 -0.64 16.65
N ASP A 28 1.63 -0.32 15.37
CA ASP A 28 2.60 0.42 14.54
C ASP A 28 2.66 1.92 14.93
N GLU A 29 1.68 2.43 15.70
CA GLU A 29 1.80 3.67 16.48
C GLU A 29 2.60 3.31 17.76
N LYS A 30 3.73 4.00 18.03
CA LYS A 30 4.79 3.66 19.03
C LYS A 30 4.36 3.44 20.50
N ASP A 31 3.06 3.45 20.79
CA ASP A 31 2.46 3.27 22.10
C ASP A 31 1.65 1.97 22.10
N GLY A 32 2.32 0.82 22.37
CA GLY A 32 1.77 -0.53 22.19
C GLY A 32 0.30 -0.73 22.63
N GLU A 33 -0.37 -1.70 22.00
CA GLU A 33 -1.82 -1.98 22.13
C GLU A 33 -2.31 -2.19 23.58
N TRP A 34 -1.44 -2.73 24.42
CA TRP A 34 -1.77 -3.17 25.77
C TRP A 34 -2.41 -2.06 26.66
N PRO A 35 -1.82 -0.85 26.75
CA PRO A 35 -2.45 0.32 27.37
C PRO A 35 -3.86 0.66 26.88
N LEU A 36 -4.14 0.48 25.58
CA LEU A 36 -5.39 0.93 24.94
C LEU A 36 -6.54 -0.05 25.13
N GLU A 37 -6.32 -1.34 24.92
CA GLU A 37 -7.32 -2.38 25.18
C GLU A 37 -7.69 -2.41 26.67
N ARG A 38 -6.70 -2.24 27.55
CA ARG A 38 -6.93 -2.11 28.99
C ARG A 38 -7.74 -0.86 29.34
N THR A 39 -7.55 0.24 28.60
CA THR A 39 -8.36 1.46 28.77
C THR A 39 -9.81 1.22 28.36
N LEU A 40 -10.05 0.54 27.23
CA LEU A 40 -11.41 0.13 26.82
C LEU A 40 -12.07 -0.80 27.85
N HIS A 41 -11.31 -1.76 28.39
CA HIS A 41 -11.80 -2.67 29.43
C HIS A 41 -12.22 -1.90 30.69
N ARG A 42 -11.35 -1.01 31.20
CA ARG A 42 -11.66 -0.17 32.36
C ARG A 42 -12.85 0.74 32.10
N PHE A 43 -12.95 1.33 30.91
CA PHE A 43 -14.10 2.13 30.52
C PHE A 43 -15.41 1.31 30.59
N ALA A 44 -15.41 0.09 30.05
CA ALA A 44 -16.58 -0.79 30.13
C ALA A 44 -16.94 -1.15 31.58
N LEU A 45 -15.94 -1.40 32.44
CA LEU A 45 -16.14 -1.69 33.86
C LEU A 45 -16.72 -0.49 34.63
N GLU A 46 -16.11 0.69 34.50
CA GLU A 46 -16.60 1.93 35.13
C GLU A 46 -18.05 2.23 34.69
N THR A 47 -18.33 2.05 33.40
CA THR A 47 -19.67 2.29 32.85
C THR A 47 -20.68 1.27 33.36
N LEU A 48 -20.24 0.02 33.57
CA LEU A 48 -21.08 -1.02 34.15
C LEU A 48 -21.43 -0.74 35.61
N GLU A 49 -20.46 -0.28 36.40
CA GLU A 49 -20.71 0.12 37.79
C GLU A 49 -21.75 1.25 37.88
N SER A 50 -21.68 2.26 36.99
CA SER A 50 -22.70 3.31 36.87
C SER A 50 -24.07 2.76 36.43
N PHE A 51 -24.10 1.86 35.45
CA PHE A 51 -25.35 1.25 34.97
C PHE A 51 -26.12 0.51 36.08
N ILE A 52 -25.39 -0.18 36.97
CA ILE A 52 -26.00 -0.94 38.08
C ILE A 52 -26.50 -0.01 39.19
N GLN A 53 -25.77 1.09 39.47
CA GLN A 53 -26.21 2.09 40.46
C GLN A 53 -27.56 2.74 40.08
N GLU A 54 -27.82 2.91 38.78
CA GLU A 54 -29.05 3.50 38.26
C GLU A 54 -30.14 2.46 37.92
N GLY A 55 -29.80 1.17 37.92
CA GLY A 55 -30.65 0.09 37.42
C GLY A 55 -31.54 -0.60 38.47
N PRO A 56 -32.45 -1.51 38.04
CA PRO A 56 -33.32 -2.26 38.94
C PRO A 56 -32.55 -3.30 39.77
N GLN A 57 -32.88 -3.43 41.06
CA GLN A 57 -32.17 -4.35 41.98
C GLN A 57 -32.32 -5.85 41.63
N ALA A 58 -33.36 -6.23 40.90
CA ALA A 58 -33.68 -7.64 40.59
C ALA A 58 -32.60 -8.36 39.76
N SER A 59 -31.76 -7.61 39.02
CA SER A 59 -30.67 -8.16 38.18
C SER A 59 -29.29 -8.04 38.84
N ASN A 60 -29.20 -7.58 40.09
CA ASN A 60 -27.94 -7.22 40.74
C ASN A 60 -26.95 -8.39 40.88
N GLU A 61 -27.43 -9.60 41.12
CA GLU A 61 -26.57 -10.76 41.30
C GLU A 61 -25.83 -11.13 40.00
N ALA A 62 -26.56 -11.19 38.88
CA ALA A 62 -25.99 -11.44 37.55
C ALA A 62 -24.94 -10.38 37.18
N TRP A 63 -25.24 -9.12 37.48
CA TRP A 63 -24.34 -8.01 37.25
C TRP A 63 -23.13 -7.98 38.21
N THR A 64 -23.27 -8.48 39.43
CA THR A 64 -22.17 -8.65 40.40
C THR A 64 -21.19 -9.72 39.91
N ALA A 65 -21.69 -10.82 39.34
CA ALA A 65 -20.86 -11.82 38.69
C ALA A 65 -20.11 -11.23 37.48
N ALA A 66 -20.79 -10.43 36.66
CA ALA A 66 -20.16 -9.75 35.51
C ALA A 66 -19.08 -8.73 35.94
N ILE A 67 -19.31 -7.94 36.99
CA ILE A 67 -18.30 -7.04 37.56
C ILE A 67 -17.08 -7.83 38.06
N SER A 68 -17.31 -8.89 38.84
CA SER A 68 -16.24 -9.72 39.39
C SER A 68 -15.41 -10.33 38.27
N MET A 69 -16.05 -10.86 37.24
CA MET A 69 -15.40 -11.38 36.04
C MET A 69 -14.48 -10.33 35.37
N LEU A 70 -14.97 -9.11 35.11
CA LEU A 70 -14.17 -8.07 34.46
C LEU A 70 -13.01 -7.59 35.36
N LYS A 71 -13.23 -7.42 36.67
CA LYS A 71 -12.17 -7.05 37.63
C LYS A 71 -11.07 -8.11 37.68
N ASN A 72 -11.47 -9.38 37.80
CA ASN A 72 -10.56 -10.51 37.83
C ASN A 72 -9.76 -10.63 36.52
N TRP A 73 -10.40 -10.42 35.37
CA TRP A 73 -9.70 -10.43 34.09
C TRP A 73 -8.65 -9.31 33.98
N ILE A 74 -8.92 -8.10 34.48
CA ILE A 74 -7.92 -7.01 34.53
C ILE A 74 -6.72 -7.36 35.43
N GLU A 75 -6.95 -8.12 36.51
CA GLU A 75 -5.89 -8.56 37.43
C GLU A 75 -5.07 -9.73 36.89
N LEU A 76 -5.71 -10.64 36.14
CA LEU A 76 -5.08 -11.81 35.51
C LEU A 76 -4.07 -11.45 34.44
N ASP A 77 -4.41 -10.44 33.66
CA ASP A 77 -3.67 -10.01 32.50
C ASP A 77 -2.87 -8.76 32.88
N LYS A 78 -1.79 -8.94 33.66
CA LYS A 78 -0.85 -7.86 33.99
C LYS A 78 0.31 -7.94 33.01
N GLN A 79 0.39 -6.98 32.09
CA GLN A 79 1.44 -6.87 31.07
C GLN A 79 1.39 -7.93 29.95
N GLY A 80 0.21 -8.50 29.66
CA GLY A 80 0.04 -9.43 28.54
C GLY A 80 0.41 -10.89 28.83
N VAL A 81 0.78 -11.21 30.07
CA VAL A 81 1.08 -12.58 30.52
C VAL A 81 0.07 -12.99 31.58
N VAL A 82 -0.49 -14.19 31.42
CA VAL A 82 -1.47 -14.75 32.36
C VAL A 82 -0.76 -15.26 33.60
N CYS A 83 -1.05 -14.68 34.76
CA CYS A 83 -0.50 -15.15 36.03
C CYS A 83 -1.17 -16.46 36.47
N LYS A 84 -0.41 -17.57 36.46
CA LYS A 84 -0.86 -18.91 36.87
C LYS A 84 -1.50 -18.91 38.26
N ASP A 85 -0.85 -18.30 39.26
CA ASP A 85 -1.33 -18.36 40.65
C ASP A 85 -2.59 -17.53 40.86
N THR A 86 -2.67 -16.38 40.18
CA THR A 86 -3.87 -15.53 40.19
C THR A 86 -5.04 -16.27 39.52
N LEU A 87 -4.80 -16.99 38.42
CA LEU A 87 -5.82 -17.80 37.74
C LEU A 87 -6.30 -18.97 38.61
N ALA A 88 -5.38 -19.68 39.26
CA ALA A 88 -5.73 -20.75 40.17
C ALA A 88 -6.61 -20.26 41.34
N SER A 89 -6.26 -19.09 41.90
CA SER A 89 -7.05 -18.43 42.95
C SER A 89 -8.44 -17.99 42.48
N ILE A 90 -8.55 -17.44 41.26
CA ILE A 90 -9.85 -17.02 40.72
C ILE A 90 -10.74 -18.23 40.44
N LEU A 91 -10.18 -19.31 39.88
CA LEU A 91 -10.92 -20.53 39.59
C LEU A 91 -11.38 -21.23 40.87
N SER A 92 -10.53 -21.34 41.90
CA SER A 92 -10.92 -21.95 43.18
C SER A 92 -12.00 -21.14 43.91
N ASN A 93 -12.03 -19.81 43.72
CA ASN A 93 -13.03 -18.92 44.30
C ASN A 93 -14.20 -18.61 43.34
N ILE A 94 -14.38 -19.36 42.25
CA ILE A 94 -15.41 -19.03 41.25
C ILE A 94 -16.83 -19.11 41.82
N LYS A 95 -17.07 -19.94 42.85
CA LYS A 95 -18.37 -20.00 43.54
C LYS A 95 -18.75 -18.66 44.19
N THR A 96 -17.75 -17.91 44.64
CA THR A 96 -17.89 -16.57 45.22
C THR A 96 -17.98 -15.50 44.14
N HIS A 97 -17.15 -15.60 43.10
CA HIS A 97 -17.09 -14.60 42.02
C HIS A 97 -18.21 -14.73 40.97
N GLY A 98 -18.82 -15.91 40.85
CA GLY A 98 -19.85 -16.25 39.86
C GLY A 98 -19.30 -16.54 38.45
N ALA A 99 -18.31 -15.78 37.98
CA ALA A 99 -17.74 -15.97 36.64
C ALA A 99 -16.28 -15.50 36.52
N ALA A 100 -15.58 -16.05 35.53
CA ALA A 100 -14.24 -15.65 35.10
C ALA A 100 -14.14 -15.63 33.57
N ALA A 101 -13.30 -14.77 33.02
CA ALA A 101 -13.07 -14.70 31.58
C ALA A 101 -11.61 -14.35 31.26
N LEU A 102 -11.14 -14.84 30.12
CA LEU A 102 -9.78 -14.59 29.66
C LEU A 102 -9.71 -14.64 28.12
N TYR A 103 -8.90 -13.77 27.53
CA TYR A 103 -8.51 -13.88 26.13
C TYR A 103 -7.12 -14.53 26.04
N ILE A 104 -7.06 -15.76 25.52
CA ILE A 104 -5.81 -16.49 25.27
C ILE A 104 -5.26 -16.06 23.91
N ARG A 105 -4.49 -14.96 23.93
CA ARG A 105 -4.03 -14.24 22.71
C ARG A 105 -3.25 -15.12 21.75
N ALA A 106 -2.25 -15.86 22.26
CA ALA A 106 -1.41 -16.74 21.44
C ALA A 106 -2.20 -17.87 20.75
N GLN A 107 -3.45 -18.14 21.18
CA GLN A 107 -4.34 -19.12 20.56
C GLN A 107 -5.58 -18.49 19.93
N ASN A 108 -5.70 -17.16 19.84
CA ASN A 108 -6.90 -16.50 19.30
C ASN A 108 -8.22 -17.03 19.91
N CYS A 109 -8.21 -17.40 21.19
CA CYS A 109 -9.33 -18.08 21.84
C CYS A 109 -9.83 -17.33 23.06
N GLY A 110 -11.15 -17.15 23.13
CA GLY A 110 -11.84 -16.64 24.30
C GLY A 110 -12.24 -17.80 25.20
N LEU A 111 -12.02 -17.65 26.50
CA LEU A 111 -12.43 -18.60 27.53
C LEU A 111 -13.32 -17.89 28.55
N VAL A 112 -14.51 -18.43 28.83
CA VAL A 112 -15.43 -17.93 29.86
C VAL A 112 -15.81 -19.09 30.77
N ALA A 113 -15.66 -18.91 32.07
CA ALA A 113 -16.13 -19.85 33.09
C ALA A 113 -17.30 -19.24 33.86
N TYR A 114 -18.39 -19.97 34.02
CA TYR A 114 -19.57 -19.53 34.76
C TYR A 114 -19.99 -20.59 35.78
N TYR A 115 -20.25 -20.19 37.02
CA TYR A 115 -20.76 -21.07 38.07
C TYR A 115 -22.29 -21.09 38.06
N ASP A 116 -22.86 -22.23 37.66
CA ASP A 116 -24.28 -22.50 37.77
C ASP A 116 -24.61 -23.04 39.17
N LYS A 117 -25.20 -22.16 39.99
CA LYS A 117 -25.64 -22.47 41.35
C LYS A 117 -26.71 -23.54 41.41
N SER A 118 -27.55 -23.66 40.37
CA SER A 118 -28.69 -24.57 40.38
C SER A 118 -28.25 -26.03 40.22
N GLY A 119 -27.24 -26.27 39.38
CA GLY A 119 -26.65 -27.58 39.16
C GLY A 119 -25.39 -27.89 39.98
N ASP A 120 -24.86 -26.92 40.75
CA ASP A 120 -23.50 -26.95 41.32
C ASP A 120 -22.45 -27.37 40.27
N LYS A 121 -22.47 -26.69 39.12
CA LYS A 121 -21.59 -26.96 37.98
C LYS A 121 -20.83 -25.71 37.57
N VAL A 122 -19.63 -25.89 37.04
CA VAL A 122 -18.89 -24.82 36.36
C VAL A 122 -18.81 -25.12 34.89
N ILE A 123 -19.25 -24.14 34.10
CA ILE A 123 -19.38 -24.25 32.66
C ILE A 123 -18.28 -23.43 32.01
N PHE A 124 -17.41 -24.12 31.27
CA PHE A 124 -16.34 -23.54 30.47
C PHE A 124 -16.80 -23.40 29.02
N ASP A 125 -16.72 -22.19 28.50
CA ASP A 125 -17.05 -21.82 27.13
C ASP A 125 -15.78 -21.39 26.41
N ALA A 126 -15.46 -22.05 25.29
CA ALA A 126 -14.34 -21.69 24.43
C ALA A 126 -14.83 -21.30 23.03
N PHE A 127 -14.24 -20.27 22.45
CA PHE A 127 -14.59 -19.82 21.10
C PHE A 127 -13.46 -19.04 20.44
N GLU A 128 -13.41 -19.11 19.11
CA GLU A 128 -12.54 -18.28 18.30
C GLU A 128 -12.87 -16.79 18.51
N VAL A 129 -11.89 -15.92 18.72
CA VAL A 129 -12.12 -14.48 18.91
C VAL A 129 -12.11 -13.76 17.57
N SER A 130 -11.06 -13.97 16.78
CA SER A 130 -10.83 -13.29 15.49
C SER A 130 -10.91 -14.29 14.32
N PRO A 131 -11.82 -14.09 13.37
CA PRO A 131 -11.93 -14.96 12.19
C PRO A 131 -10.74 -14.79 11.24
N ARG A 132 -10.55 -15.69 10.29
CA ARG A 132 -9.49 -15.58 9.27
C ARG A 132 -9.71 -14.38 8.36
N ALA A 133 -8.63 -13.79 7.87
CA ALA A 133 -8.70 -12.63 7.00
C ALA A 133 -9.51 -12.90 5.73
N LYS A 134 -9.34 -14.10 5.15
CA LYS A 134 -10.12 -14.55 3.98
C LYS A 134 -11.63 -14.52 4.26
N ASP A 135 -12.05 -14.99 5.42
CA ASP A 135 -13.47 -15.10 5.76
C ASP A 135 -14.08 -13.71 5.96
N VAL A 136 -13.33 -12.77 6.54
CA VAL A 136 -13.75 -11.35 6.64
C VAL A 136 -13.87 -10.70 5.27
N ILE A 137 -12.82 -10.79 4.44
CA ILE A 137 -12.76 -10.11 3.14
C ILE A 137 -13.79 -10.67 2.15
N SER A 138 -14.07 -11.97 2.22
CA SER A 138 -15.05 -12.62 1.33
C SER A 138 -16.50 -12.46 1.77
N ALA A 139 -16.75 -12.01 3.01
CA ALA A 139 -18.11 -11.84 3.50
C ALA A 139 -18.81 -10.65 2.81
N PRO A 140 -20.00 -10.83 2.23
CA PRO A 140 -20.77 -9.72 1.65
C PRO A 140 -21.34 -8.77 2.72
N GLY A 141 -21.16 -9.10 4.01
CA GLY A 141 -21.74 -8.39 5.14
C GLY A 141 -21.13 -8.87 6.45
N SER A 142 -21.96 -8.96 7.50
CA SER A 142 -21.48 -9.42 8.81
C SER A 142 -21.35 -10.95 8.85
N LEU A 143 -20.25 -11.44 9.44
CA LEU A 143 -20.04 -12.86 9.69
C LEU A 143 -21.03 -13.36 10.74
N VAL A 144 -21.79 -14.40 10.42
CA VAL A 144 -22.72 -15.04 11.34
C VAL A 144 -21.96 -16.11 12.10
N ARG A 145 -21.77 -15.92 13.41
CA ARG A 145 -20.99 -16.83 14.26
C ARG A 145 -21.86 -17.40 15.37
N GLN A 146 -21.80 -18.71 15.57
CA GLN A 146 -22.44 -19.39 16.69
C GLN A 146 -21.46 -19.44 17.87
N LEU A 147 -21.95 -19.06 19.05
CA LEU A 147 -21.13 -18.92 20.26
C LEU A 147 -21.83 -19.59 21.45
N PRO A 148 -21.07 -20.22 22.37
CA PRO A 148 -19.64 -20.54 22.23
C PRO A 148 -19.40 -21.60 21.14
N GLY A 149 -18.14 -21.79 20.75
CA GLY A 149 -17.78 -22.85 19.80
C GLY A 149 -17.73 -24.22 20.47
N GLN A 150 -17.32 -24.27 21.73
CA GLN A 150 -17.30 -25.44 22.60
C GLN A 150 -17.77 -25.05 23.99
N SER A 151 -18.52 -25.94 24.65
CA SER A 151 -19.04 -25.73 26.00
C SER A 151 -18.97 -27.04 26.79
N VAL A 152 -18.33 -27.01 27.96
CA VAL A 152 -18.13 -28.17 28.83
C VAL A 152 -18.52 -27.80 30.26
N ALA A 153 -19.33 -28.63 30.91
CA ALA A 153 -19.69 -28.48 32.31
C ALA A 153 -18.96 -29.53 33.16
N ILE A 154 -18.31 -29.09 34.24
CA ILE A 154 -17.70 -29.96 35.25
C ILE A 154 -18.38 -29.74 36.61
N SER A 155 -18.25 -30.70 37.52
CA SER A 155 -18.74 -30.55 38.90
C SER A 155 -18.10 -29.34 39.60
N GLY A 156 -18.89 -28.54 40.31
CA GLY A 156 -18.39 -27.40 41.10
C GLY A 156 -17.36 -27.82 42.16
N SER A 157 -17.44 -29.05 42.66
CA SER A 157 -16.47 -29.62 43.62
C SER A 157 -15.07 -29.81 43.03
N MET A 158 -14.92 -29.91 41.70
CA MET A 158 -13.59 -30.08 41.08
C MET A 158 -12.68 -28.88 41.31
N LEU A 159 -13.25 -27.67 41.39
CA LEU A 159 -12.48 -26.45 41.62
C LEU A 159 -12.11 -26.24 43.09
N GLU A 160 -12.62 -27.07 43.99
CA GLU A 160 -12.16 -27.13 45.38
C GLU A 160 -10.84 -27.93 45.50
N ASP A 161 -10.52 -28.80 44.53
CA ASP A 161 -9.19 -29.45 44.48
C ASP A 161 -8.15 -28.44 43.99
N ALA A 162 -7.32 -27.98 44.92
CA ALA A 162 -6.22 -27.06 44.63
C ALA A 162 -5.29 -27.59 43.52
N ARG A 163 -5.06 -28.90 43.42
CA ARG A 163 -4.20 -29.49 42.39
C ARG A 163 -4.83 -29.33 41.01
N PHE A 164 -6.13 -29.56 40.89
CA PHE A 164 -6.85 -29.37 39.63
C PHE A 164 -6.78 -27.92 39.17
N CYS A 165 -7.06 -26.97 40.07
CA CYS A 165 -6.97 -25.54 39.79
C CYS A 165 -5.55 -25.12 39.36
N THR A 166 -4.51 -25.62 40.04
CA THR A 166 -3.11 -25.36 39.69
C THR A 166 -2.74 -25.92 38.31
N GLU A 167 -3.15 -27.15 37.98
CA GLU A 167 -2.82 -27.78 36.70
C GLU A 167 -3.52 -27.10 35.52
N ILE A 168 -4.85 -26.90 35.60
CA ILE A 168 -5.60 -26.18 34.55
C ILE A 168 -5.04 -24.76 34.36
N SER A 169 -4.71 -24.07 35.44
CA SER A 169 -4.11 -22.74 35.36
C SER A 169 -2.72 -22.77 34.72
N SER A 170 -1.94 -23.83 34.97
CA SER A 170 -0.63 -24.05 34.34
C SER A 170 -0.77 -24.25 32.83
N ILE A 171 -1.74 -25.06 32.40
CA ILE A 171 -2.02 -25.31 30.97
C ILE A 171 -2.47 -24.03 30.28
N ILE A 172 -3.41 -23.28 30.87
CA ILE A 172 -3.91 -22.01 30.31
C ILE A 172 -2.79 -20.96 30.25
N ALA A 173 -1.98 -20.83 31.29
CA ALA A 173 -0.85 -19.90 31.30
C ALA A 173 0.16 -20.24 30.19
N ARG A 174 0.47 -21.52 30.00
CA ARG A 174 1.35 -21.99 28.92
C ARG A 174 0.76 -21.71 27.53
N LEU A 175 -0.52 -22.00 27.32
CA LEU A 175 -1.22 -21.71 26.06
C LEU A 175 -1.30 -20.20 25.78
N SER A 176 -1.21 -19.34 26.80
CA SER A 176 -1.23 -17.89 26.61
C SER A 176 0.07 -17.32 26.04
N THR A 177 1.19 -18.05 26.13
CA THR A 177 2.52 -17.59 25.70
C THR A 177 3.11 -18.39 24.54
N GLU A 178 2.80 -19.69 24.42
CA GLU A 178 3.38 -20.54 23.37
C GLU A 178 2.66 -20.36 22.03
N SER A 179 3.41 -20.16 20.94
CA SER A 179 2.86 -20.23 19.56
C SER A 179 3.29 -21.52 18.88
N VAL A 180 2.37 -22.20 18.20
CA VAL A 180 2.65 -23.43 17.44
C VAL A 180 2.52 -23.16 15.94
N ALA A 181 3.57 -23.44 15.17
CA ALA A 181 3.67 -23.08 13.75
C ALA A 181 2.57 -23.74 12.88
N GLU A 182 2.10 -24.92 13.27
CA GLU A 182 1.01 -25.66 12.63
C GLU A 182 -0.35 -24.97 12.80
N MET A 183 -0.52 -24.16 13.83
CA MET A 183 -1.74 -23.39 14.09
C MET A 183 -1.74 -22.03 13.37
N ILE A 184 -0.63 -21.65 12.73
CA ILE A 184 -0.49 -20.41 11.96
C ILE A 184 -0.75 -20.70 10.47
N PRO A 185 -1.66 -19.97 9.80
CA PRO A 185 -1.89 -20.12 8.37
C PRO A 185 -0.61 -19.96 7.54
N LYS A 186 -0.47 -20.73 6.45
CA LYS A 186 0.68 -20.66 5.53
C LYS A 186 0.27 -20.00 4.22
N SER A 187 1.08 -19.09 3.69
CA SER A 187 0.90 -18.49 2.36
C SER A 187 2.04 -18.89 1.41
N SER A 188 1.77 -18.89 0.10
CA SER A 188 2.82 -19.12 -0.90
C SER A 188 3.49 -17.80 -1.27
N LYS A 189 4.79 -17.67 -0.97
CA LYS A 189 5.61 -16.54 -1.42
C LYS A 189 6.77 -17.08 -2.24
N ALA A 190 6.85 -16.64 -3.51
CA ALA A 190 7.82 -17.15 -4.48
C ALA A 190 7.83 -18.70 -4.62
N GLY A 191 6.66 -19.34 -4.50
CA GLY A 191 6.49 -20.79 -4.65
C GLY A 191 6.80 -21.62 -3.39
N LYS A 192 7.27 -21.02 -2.29
CA LYS A 192 7.47 -21.71 -1.02
C LYS A 192 6.36 -21.38 0.00
N PRO A 193 5.89 -22.36 0.79
CA PRO A 193 5.01 -22.09 1.92
C PRO A 193 5.79 -21.33 3.01
N THR A 194 5.26 -20.20 3.44
CA THR A 194 5.83 -19.39 4.52
C THR A 194 4.71 -19.09 5.52
N LEU A 195 5.03 -19.00 6.81
CA LEU A 195 4.05 -18.60 7.83
C LEU A 195 3.46 -17.23 7.47
N GLU A 196 2.14 -17.16 7.40
CA GLU A 196 1.40 -15.92 7.14
C GLU A 196 1.04 -15.28 8.48
N GLU A 197 2.04 -14.65 9.08
CA GLU A 197 1.95 -13.93 10.36
C GLU A 197 0.87 -12.81 10.38
N ARG A 198 0.29 -12.44 9.22
CA ARG A 198 -0.77 -11.43 9.12
C ARG A 198 -2.18 -11.99 9.26
N ASP A 199 -2.34 -13.31 9.23
CA ASP A 199 -3.63 -13.96 9.41
C ASP A 199 -3.79 -14.45 10.86
N THR A 200 -4.98 -14.95 11.22
CA THR A 200 -5.25 -15.37 12.61
C THR A 200 -4.83 -16.79 12.90
N ILE A 201 -4.39 -17.00 14.13
CA ILE A 201 -4.04 -18.31 14.69
C ILE A 201 -5.32 -19.14 14.83
N HIS A 202 -5.23 -20.44 14.52
CA HIS A 202 -6.32 -21.38 14.73
C HIS A 202 -6.50 -21.67 16.23
N PRO A 203 -7.72 -21.61 16.79
CA PRO A 203 -7.96 -21.74 18.24
C PRO A 203 -7.86 -23.16 18.80
N GLY A 204 -7.42 -24.11 17.97
CA GLY A 204 -7.63 -25.53 18.19
C GLY A 204 -6.95 -26.12 19.43
N LEU A 205 -5.82 -25.54 19.85
CA LEU A 205 -5.16 -25.95 21.09
C LEU A 205 -6.02 -25.71 22.33
N VAL A 206 -6.92 -24.72 22.28
CA VAL A 206 -7.90 -24.48 23.35
C VAL A 206 -9.20 -25.22 23.04
N THR A 207 -9.80 -24.97 21.87
CA THR A 207 -11.14 -25.47 21.53
C THR A 207 -11.20 -26.98 21.38
N GLU A 208 -10.19 -27.62 20.80
CA GLU A 208 -10.12 -29.09 20.72
C GLU A 208 -9.22 -29.67 21.81
N GLY A 209 -8.11 -29.01 22.16
CA GLY A 209 -7.14 -29.52 23.13
C GLY A 209 -7.60 -29.41 24.59
N LEU A 210 -7.64 -28.19 25.13
CA LEU A 210 -8.02 -27.94 26.53
C LEU A 210 -9.45 -28.40 26.83
N MET A 211 -10.41 -28.11 25.93
CA MET A 211 -11.81 -28.48 26.17
C MET A 211 -12.01 -30.01 26.21
N SER A 212 -11.27 -30.79 25.42
CA SER A 212 -11.33 -32.26 25.51
C SER A 212 -10.78 -32.80 26.84
N GLN A 213 -9.77 -32.12 27.41
CA GLN A 213 -9.26 -32.48 28.73
C GLN A 213 -10.29 -32.16 29.82
N LEU A 214 -10.96 -31.02 29.75
CA LEU A 214 -12.05 -30.67 30.67
C LEU A 214 -13.23 -31.65 30.54
N LEU A 215 -13.54 -32.09 29.33
CA LEU A 215 -14.62 -33.04 29.06
C LEU A 215 -14.39 -34.39 29.77
N ALA A 216 -13.14 -34.81 29.97
CA ALA A 216 -12.83 -36.02 30.72
C ALA A 216 -13.29 -35.97 32.19
N PHE A 217 -13.51 -34.77 32.75
CA PHE A 217 -13.97 -34.53 34.11
C PHE A 217 -15.43 -34.06 34.19
N GLY A 218 -16.15 -34.09 33.07
CA GLY A 218 -17.47 -33.49 32.97
C GLY A 218 -18.27 -34.00 31.78
N GLU A 219 -19.08 -33.12 31.22
CA GLU A 219 -19.97 -33.41 30.11
C GLU A 219 -20.09 -32.22 29.16
N HIS A 220 -20.53 -32.47 27.93
CA HIS A 220 -20.89 -31.38 27.02
C HIS A 220 -22.07 -30.60 27.57
N ASN A 221 -21.95 -29.26 27.57
CA ASN A 221 -23.04 -28.39 27.96
C ASN A 221 -23.80 -27.91 26.72
N GLU A 222 -25.04 -28.37 26.55
CA GLU A 222 -25.91 -27.95 25.43
C GLU A 222 -26.77 -26.71 25.77
N GLY A 223 -26.71 -26.21 27.01
CA GLY A 223 -27.71 -25.27 27.53
C GLY A 223 -27.68 -23.84 27.00
N LEU A 224 -26.56 -23.37 26.41
CA LEU A 224 -26.48 -22.00 25.88
C LEU A 224 -25.74 -21.97 24.54
N SER A 225 -26.44 -21.54 23.49
CA SER A 225 -25.84 -21.16 22.22
C SER A 225 -26.56 -19.95 21.65
N PHE A 226 -25.81 -18.93 21.22
CA PHE A 226 -26.37 -17.74 20.60
C PHE A 226 -25.58 -17.32 19.35
N THR A 227 -26.29 -16.72 18.41
CA THR A 227 -25.71 -16.22 17.17
C THR A 227 -25.30 -14.76 17.32
N LYS A 228 -24.09 -14.41 16.84
CA LYS A 228 -23.59 -13.03 16.81
C LYS A 228 -23.14 -12.65 15.41
N ASN A 229 -23.74 -11.58 14.90
CA ASN A 229 -23.31 -10.92 13.67
C ASN A 229 -22.05 -10.10 13.95
N THR A 230 -20.92 -10.60 13.49
CA THR A 230 -19.59 -10.03 13.71
C THR A 230 -19.20 -9.20 12.50
N ARG A 231 -19.05 -7.88 12.73
CA ARG A 231 -18.47 -6.97 11.75
C ARG A 231 -17.02 -6.75 12.11
N ASP A 232 -16.16 -7.04 11.16
CA ASP A 232 -14.71 -6.89 11.21
C ASP A 232 -14.26 -6.44 9.81
N GLU A 233 -13.05 -5.88 9.72
CA GLU A 233 -12.43 -5.44 8.48
C GLU A 233 -10.95 -5.83 8.52
N VAL A 234 -10.34 -6.04 7.36
CA VAL A 234 -8.90 -6.33 7.25
C VAL A 234 -8.29 -5.26 6.35
N ASN A 235 -7.92 -4.13 6.96
CA ASN A 235 -7.40 -2.99 6.22
C ASN A 235 -5.87 -2.99 6.27
N TRP A 236 -5.23 -2.96 5.11
CA TRP A 236 -3.78 -3.04 5.03
C TRP A 236 -3.22 -2.03 4.04
N ARG A 237 -2.30 -1.18 4.50
CA ARG A 237 -1.52 -0.30 3.63
C ARG A 237 -0.09 -0.15 4.12
N LYS A 238 0.82 -0.90 3.50
CA LYS A 238 2.27 -0.84 3.76
C LYS A 238 2.67 -1.03 5.24
N SER A 239 1.86 -1.70 6.05
CA SER A 239 2.13 -2.01 7.47
C SER A 239 2.63 -3.45 7.67
N LYS A 240 3.18 -3.76 8.86
CA LYS A 240 3.60 -5.12 9.22
C LYS A 240 2.37 -6.03 9.34
N LEU A 241 1.43 -5.62 10.18
CA LEU A 241 0.13 -6.26 10.41
C LEU A 241 -1.02 -5.39 9.84
N PRO A 242 -2.11 -6.00 9.36
CA PRO A 242 -3.29 -5.26 8.95
C PRO A 242 -4.02 -4.69 10.16
N TRP A 243 -4.69 -3.55 10.01
CA TRP A 243 -5.68 -3.13 11.00
C TRP A 243 -6.85 -4.10 11.00
N ARG A 244 -7.26 -4.54 12.19
CA ARG A 244 -8.45 -5.34 12.43
C ARG A 244 -9.22 -4.82 13.63
N ARG A 245 -10.50 -5.17 13.73
CA ARG A 245 -11.28 -4.81 14.90
C ARG A 245 -10.77 -5.56 16.13
N SER A 246 -10.60 -4.84 17.25
CA SER A 246 -10.03 -5.34 18.50
C SER A 246 -10.64 -6.69 18.92
N PRO A 247 -9.82 -7.76 18.98
CA PRO A 247 -10.22 -9.06 19.49
C PRO A 247 -10.69 -8.97 20.94
N HIS A 248 -10.01 -8.16 21.77
CA HIS A 248 -10.37 -7.94 23.17
C HIS A 248 -11.79 -7.36 23.32
N TRP A 249 -12.15 -6.40 22.46
CA TRP A 249 -13.51 -5.86 22.42
C TRP A 249 -14.57 -6.89 22.01
N PHE A 250 -14.22 -7.81 21.11
CA PHE A 250 -15.12 -8.92 20.80
C PHE A 250 -15.28 -9.85 21.99
N MET A 251 -14.18 -10.28 22.63
CA MET A 251 -14.19 -11.14 23.80
C MET A 251 -15.03 -10.53 24.94
N LEU A 252 -14.84 -9.25 25.27
CA LEU A 252 -15.61 -8.55 26.31
C LEU A 252 -17.12 -8.59 26.03
N ARG A 253 -17.52 -8.37 24.77
CA ARG A 253 -18.93 -8.42 24.36
C ARG A 253 -19.53 -9.82 24.39
N VAL A 254 -18.73 -10.87 24.19
CA VAL A 254 -19.21 -12.25 24.24
C VAL A 254 -19.30 -12.69 25.69
N ALA A 255 -18.25 -12.47 26.49
CA ALA A 255 -18.22 -12.78 27.91
C ALA A 255 -19.41 -12.19 28.69
N LEU A 256 -19.66 -10.88 28.54
CA LEU A 256 -20.81 -10.23 29.17
C LEU A 256 -22.14 -10.83 28.74
N GLN A 257 -22.31 -11.10 27.44
CA GLN A 257 -23.55 -11.68 26.95
C GLN A 257 -23.74 -13.12 27.46
N SER A 258 -22.69 -13.93 27.48
CA SER A 258 -22.73 -15.31 27.97
C SER A 258 -23.09 -15.36 29.45
N VAL A 259 -22.41 -14.60 30.30
CA VAL A 259 -22.69 -14.56 31.75
C VAL A 259 -24.13 -14.13 32.03
N LEU A 260 -24.60 -13.06 31.37
CA LEU A 260 -25.96 -12.56 31.59
C LEU A 260 -27.03 -13.54 31.10
N GLN A 261 -26.84 -14.20 29.96
CA GLN A 261 -27.80 -15.18 29.45
C GLN A 261 -27.85 -16.46 30.31
N ARG A 262 -26.74 -16.84 30.94
CA ARG A 262 -26.73 -17.96 31.90
C ARG A 262 -27.37 -17.58 33.23
N ALA A 263 -27.11 -16.37 33.72
CA ALA A 263 -27.64 -15.90 35.01
C ALA A 263 -29.13 -15.52 34.95
N LEU A 264 -29.62 -15.07 33.79
CA LEU A 264 -30.98 -14.57 33.62
C LEU A 264 -31.68 -15.27 32.42
N PRO A 265 -32.53 -16.28 32.70
CA PRO A 265 -33.20 -17.07 31.67
C PRO A 265 -34.31 -16.29 30.94
N ASP A 266 -35.04 -16.97 30.05
CA ASP A 266 -36.22 -16.44 29.33
C ASP A 266 -35.97 -15.15 28.53
N GLY A 267 -34.74 -14.99 28.03
CA GLY A 267 -34.34 -13.83 27.24
C GLY A 267 -34.07 -12.55 28.05
N GLN A 268 -34.21 -12.58 29.38
CA GLN A 268 -33.91 -11.42 30.23
C GLN A 268 -32.43 -11.04 30.16
N GLY A 269 -31.52 -12.01 30.18
CA GLY A 269 -30.08 -11.74 30.05
C GLY A 269 -29.70 -11.05 28.73
N TYR A 270 -30.40 -11.38 27.64
CA TYR A 270 -30.21 -10.67 26.36
C TYR A 270 -30.71 -9.23 26.42
N LYS A 271 -31.86 -9.00 27.06
CA LYS A 271 -32.43 -7.66 27.25
C LYS A 271 -31.53 -6.77 28.10
N GLU A 272 -31.02 -7.30 29.22
CA GLU A 272 -30.03 -6.63 30.08
C GLU A 272 -28.77 -6.26 29.30
N TYR A 273 -28.18 -7.22 28.58
CA TYR A 273 -27.00 -7.00 27.75
C TYR A 273 -27.22 -5.86 26.74
N LYS A 274 -28.37 -5.83 26.05
CA LYS A 274 -28.62 -4.78 25.05
C LYS A 274 -28.84 -3.40 25.66
N ASN A 275 -29.50 -3.32 26.81
CA ASN A 275 -29.66 -2.08 27.56
C ASN A 275 -28.30 -1.54 28.02
N PHE A 276 -27.45 -2.38 28.61
CA PHE A 276 -26.08 -2.00 28.95
C PHE A 276 -25.29 -1.54 27.73
N MET A 277 -25.38 -2.23 26.60
CA MET A 277 -24.67 -1.80 25.39
C MET A 277 -25.16 -0.42 24.88
N LEU A 278 -26.44 -0.08 25.00
CA LEU A 278 -26.93 1.27 24.69
C LEU A 278 -26.35 2.30 25.67
N TYR A 279 -26.41 2.00 26.97
CA TYR A 279 -25.85 2.84 28.03
C TYR A 279 -24.35 3.12 27.81
N LEU A 280 -23.56 2.08 27.52
CA LEU A 280 -22.12 2.19 27.24
C LEU A 280 -21.79 3.12 26.07
N VAL A 281 -22.59 3.08 25.00
CA VAL A 281 -22.37 3.94 23.83
C VAL A 281 -22.81 5.37 24.08
N ALA A 282 -23.83 5.58 24.91
CA ALA A 282 -24.26 6.91 25.33
C ALA A 282 -23.24 7.55 26.28
N GLU A 283 -22.71 6.80 27.25
CA GLU A 283 -21.66 7.26 28.15
C GLU A 283 -20.35 7.59 27.40
N PHE A 284 -19.99 6.78 26.41
CA PHE A 284 -18.87 7.10 25.51
C PHE A 284 -19.12 8.44 24.80
N GLY A 285 -20.36 8.65 24.33
CA GLY A 285 -20.79 9.91 23.74
C GLY A 285 -20.62 11.09 24.67
N ASN A 286 -21.03 10.96 25.94
CA ASN A 286 -20.84 11.99 26.97
C ASN A 286 -19.36 12.35 27.17
N ARG A 287 -18.50 11.34 27.32
CA ARG A 287 -17.06 11.58 27.51
C ARG A 287 -16.40 12.19 26.27
N SER A 288 -16.82 11.80 25.07
CA SER A 288 -16.26 12.29 23.81
C SER A 288 -16.37 13.80 23.63
N ARG A 289 -17.43 14.40 24.19
CA ARG A 289 -17.65 15.86 24.22
C ARG A 289 -16.51 16.61 24.90
N LEU A 290 -15.94 16.00 25.93
CA LEU A 290 -14.98 16.64 26.84
C LEU A 290 -13.55 16.64 26.27
N VAL A 291 -13.32 15.91 25.18
CA VAL A 291 -12.00 15.75 24.53
C VAL A 291 -11.83 16.73 23.36
N ARG A 292 -12.62 17.81 23.32
CA ARG A 292 -12.53 18.86 22.30
C ARG A 292 -11.24 19.68 22.46
N PRO A 293 -10.61 20.14 21.35
CA PRO A 293 -11.04 20.04 19.95
C PRO A 293 -10.60 18.73 19.26
N ALA A 294 -10.01 17.77 19.98
CA ALA A 294 -9.44 16.58 19.34
C ALA A 294 -10.48 15.64 18.71
N VAL A 295 -11.74 15.71 19.15
CA VAL A 295 -12.87 15.01 18.53
C VAL A 295 -13.55 15.91 17.50
N ALA A 296 -13.56 15.43 16.25
CA ALA A 296 -14.14 16.14 15.11
C ALA A 296 -15.67 16.02 15.08
N ALA A 297 -16.33 16.94 14.38
CA ALA A 297 -17.80 17.04 14.34
C ALA A 297 -18.45 15.83 13.66
N ASP A 298 -17.84 15.31 12.61
CA ASP A 298 -18.26 14.08 11.93
C ASP A 298 -18.21 12.85 12.86
N GLN A 299 -17.18 12.74 13.70
CA GLN A 299 -17.07 11.68 14.70
C GLN A 299 -18.19 11.75 15.74
N LEU A 300 -18.52 12.96 16.22
CA LEU A 300 -19.65 13.18 17.13
C LEU A 300 -20.99 12.80 16.47
N GLU A 301 -21.18 13.13 15.20
CA GLU A 301 -22.39 12.76 14.46
C GLU A 301 -22.51 11.24 14.26
N ILE A 302 -21.39 10.54 14.01
CA ILE A 302 -21.37 9.06 13.94
C ILE A 302 -21.77 8.45 15.29
N ILE A 303 -21.27 9.00 16.40
CA ILE A 303 -21.62 8.55 17.76
C ILE A 303 -23.12 8.76 17.99
N ARG A 304 -23.61 9.98 17.74
CA ARG A 304 -25.02 10.35 17.87
C ARG A 304 -25.92 9.42 17.06
N ALA A 305 -25.60 9.19 15.79
CA ALA A 305 -26.35 8.30 14.91
C ALA A 305 -26.34 6.85 15.41
N LYS A 306 -25.30 6.38 16.09
CA LYS A 306 -25.26 5.04 16.70
C LYS A 306 -26.15 4.94 17.93
N ILE A 307 -26.17 5.97 18.79
CA ILE A 307 -27.09 6.06 19.95
C ILE A 307 -28.53 6.00 19.45
N CYS A 308 -28.91 6.90 18.53
CA CYS A 308 -30.26 6.97 17.95
C CYS A 308 -30.69 5.65 17.29
N ARG A 309 -29.78 4.98 16.56
CA ARG A 309 -30.09 3.67 15.95
C ARG A 309 -30.26 2.56 16.97
N ARG A 310 -29.52 2.57 18.09
CA ARG A 310 -29.64 1.53 19.13
C ARG A 310 -30.93 1.66 19.92
N ILE A 311 -31.30 2.87 20.33
CA ILE A 311 -32.58 3.10 21.01
C ILE A 311 -33.77 2.71 20.10
N PHE A 312 -33.72 3.08 18.81
CA PHE A 312 -34.74 2.67 17.84
C PHE A 312 -34.83 1.15 17.66
N LYS A 313 -33.69 0.44 17.67
CA LYS A 313 -33.66 -1.03 17.56
C LYS A 313 -34.24 -1.73 18.79
N LEU A 314 -34.10 -1.14 19.98
CA LEU A 314 -34.59 -1.73 21.22
C LEU A 314 -36.08 -1.47 21.46
N ARG A 315 -36.66 -0.42 20.87
CA ARG A 315 -38.10 -0.10 20.96
C ARG A 315 -38.60 -0.14 22.42
N GLY A 316 -39.72 -0.82 22.69
CA GLY A 316 -40.28 -0.98 24.03
C GLY A 316 -39.46 -1.85 24.99
N GLY A 317 -38.31 -2.39 24.56
CA GLY A 317 -37.39 -3.16 25.40
C GLY A 317 -36.36 -2.31 26.16
N VAL A 318 -36.34 -0.98 25.95
CA VAL A 318 -35.41 -0.05 26.63
C VAL A 318 -35.93 0.27 28.04
N TYR A 319 -35.05 0.28 29.04
CA TYR A 319 -35.37 0.77 30.38
C TYR A 319 -35.41 2.30 30.43
N ASP A 320 -36.30 2.86 31.25
CA ASP A 320 -36.51 4.31 31.29
C ASP A 320 -35.23 5.10 31.64
N PHE A 321 -34.45 4.63 32.61
CA PHE A 321 -33.18 5.27 32.95
C PHE A 321 -32.16 5.22 31.80
N VAL A 322 -32.12 4.12 31.05
CA VAL A 322 -31.26 3.97 29.86
C VAL A 322 -31.72 4.88 28.73
N ALA A 323 -33.03 4.98 28.51
CA ALA A 323 -33.61 5.89 27.52
C ALA A 323 -33.30 7.34 27.86
N LEU A 324 -33.43 7.72 29.15
CA LEU A 324 -33.11 9.05 29.65
C LEU A 324 -31.62 9.38 29.47
N HIS A 325 -30.73 8.46 29.86
CA HIS A 325 -29.28 8.62 29.70
C HIS A 325 -28.90 8.77 28.21
N ALA A 326 -29.45 7.93 27.33
CA ALA A 326 -29.23 8.01 25.89
C ALA A 326 -29.75 9.33 25.27
N LYS A 327 -30.94 9.78 25.68
CA LYS A 327 -31.54 11.04 25.23
C LYS A 327 -30.71 12.24 25.70
N SER A 328 -30.23 12.22 26.94
CA SER A 328 -29.33 13.25 27.48
C SER A 328 -28.04 13.35 26.66
N ALA A 329 -27.39 12.21 26.40
CA ALA A 329 -26.18 12.16 25.58
C ALA A 329 -26.42 12.67 24.14
N GLU A 330 -27.53 12.28 23.51
CA GLU A 330 -27.92 12.76 22.17
C GLU A 330 -28.11 14.27 22.14
N ALA A 331 -28.89 14.81 23.09
CA ALA A 331 -29.19 16.23 23.17
C ALA A 331 -27.91 17.05 23.40
N ALA A 332 -27.03 16.55 24.26
CA ALA A 332 -25.76 17.15 24.54
C ALA A 332 -24.89 17.20 23.27
N ILE A 333 -24.72 16.07 22.56
CA ILE A 333 -23.95 16.01 21.32
C ILE A 333 -24.55 16.95 20.26
N ARG A 334 -25.88 16.96 20.11
CA ARG A 334 -26.57 17.86 19.17
C ARG A 334 -26.28 19.32 19.46
N ALA A 335 -26.33 19.75 20.73
CA ALA A 335 -26.00 21.11 21.11
C ALA A 335 -24.55 21.48 20.73
N THR A 336 -23.60 20.56 20.92
CA THR A 336 -22.20 20.77 20.50
C THR A 336 -22.07 20.89 18.97
N LEU A 337 -22.78 20.07 18.21
CA LEU A 337 -22.78 20.15 16.74
C LEU A 337 -23.42 21.44 16.22
N GLN A 338 -24.49 21.91 16.87
CA GLN A 338 -25.13 23.18 16.55
C GLN A 338 -24.19 24.36 16.78
N ALA A 339 -23.44 24.37 17.89
CA ALA A 339 -22.43 25.40 18.14
C ALA A 339 -21.36 25.41 17.04
N VAL A 340 -20.82 24.24 16.67
CA VAL A 340 -19.84 24.14 15.56
C VAL A 340 -20.42 24.65 14.25
N HIS A 341 -21.67 24.34 13.95
CA HIS A 341 -22.33 24.82 12.73
C HIS A 341 -22.49 26.35 12.73
N GLN A 342 -22.90 26.93 13.86
CA GLN A 342 -23.00 28.39 14.02
C GLN A 342 -21.64 29.08 13.85
N ASP A 343 -20.57 28.52 14.42
CA ASP A 343 -19.20 29.04 14.27
C ASP A 343 -18.78 29.06 12.79
N ILE A 344 -19.06 27.98 12.04
CA ILE A 344 -18.78 27.89 10.59
C ILE A 344 -19.59 28.93 9.80
N MET A 345 -20.88 29.07 10.10
CA MET A 345 -21.74 30.05 9.43
C MET A 345 -21.29 31.49 9.69
N SER A 346 -20.90 31.81 10.92
CA SER A 346 -20.41 33.15 11.28
C SER A 346 -19.07 33.49 10.63
N SER A 347 -18.21 32.49 10.42
CA SER A 347 -16.86 32.67 9.87
C SER A 347 -16.82 32.72 8.33
N ASN A 348 -17.85 32.23 7.65
CA ASN A 348 -17.98 32.19 6.18
C ASN A 348 -19.16 33.03 5.67
N SER A 349 -19.45 34.18 6.30
CA SER A 349 -20.51 35.07 5.83
C SER A 349 -20.12 35.70 4.49
N MET A 350 -20.61 35.12 3.39
CA MET A 350 -20.58 35.75 2.08
C MET A 350 -21.91 36.46 1.86
N THR A 351 -21.88 37.78 1.80
CA THR A 351 -23.04 38.57 1.38
C THR A 351 -23.23 38.37 -0.11
N ILE A 352 -24.15 37.50 -0.51
CA ILE A 352 -24.59 37.40 -1.89
C ILE A 352 -25.54 38.57 -2.15
N PRO A 353 -25.23 39.51 -3.06
CA PRO A 353 -26.14 40.60 -3.38
C PRO A 353 -27.48 40.04 -3.87
N GLU A 354 -28.60 40.55 -3.33
CA GLU A 354 -29.96 40.10 -3.69
C GLU A 354 -30.34 40.42 -5.15
N GLY A 355 -29.52 41.20 -5.86
CA GLY A 355 -29.64 41.42 -7.29
C GLY A 355 -28.33 41.91 -7.92
N PHE A 356 -28.06 41.47 -9.14
CA PHE A 356 -27.03 42.06 -10.00
C PHE A 356 -27.69 43.18 -10.81
N ALA A 357 -27.38 44.44 -10.50
CA ALA A 357 -27.74 45.55 -11.36
C ALA A 357 -26.66 45.71 -12.43
N CYS A 358 -26.92 45.24 -13.65
CA CYS A 358 -26.04 45.51 -14.79
C CYS A 358 -26.17 46.99 -15.18
N THR A 359 -25.07 47.73 -15.04
CA THR A 359 -24.96 49.11 -15.49
C THR A 359 -24.41 49.16 -16.92
N PRO A 360 -24.68 50.22 -17.71
CA PRO A 360 -24.10 50.37 -19.05
C PRO A 360 -22.56 50.41 -19.05
N GLN A 361 -21.92 50.74 -17.91
CA GLN A 361 -20.47 50.64 -17.76
C GLN A 361 -19.98 49.18 -17.73
N ASP A 362 -20.77 48.24 -17.23
CA ASP A 362 -20.36 46.83 -17.11
C ASP A 362 -20.24 46.13 -18.48
N VAL A 363 -20.79 46.74 -19.53
CA VAL A 363 -20.65 46.33 -20.94
C VAL A 363 -19.62 47.16 -21.72
N GLN A 364 -18.96 48.12 -21.05
CA GLN A 364 -17.91 48.94 -21.65
C GLN A 364 -16.54 48.55 -21.09
N MET A 365 -15.58 48.31 -21.99
CA MET A 365 -14.20 48.03 -21.63
C MET A 365 -13.31 49.12 -22.22
N SER A 366 -12.54 49.83 -21.38
CA SER A 366 -11.56 50.81 -21.83
C SER A 366 -10.28 50.07 -22.28
N LEU A 367 -9.98 50.13 -23.58
CA LEU A 367 -8.74 49.60 -24.15
C LEU A 367 -7.67 50.68 -24.20
N GLU A 368 -7.32 51.22 -23.04
CA GLU A 368 -6.47 52.41 -22.88
C GLU A 368 -5.10 52.25 -23.55
N ASN A 369 -4.54 51.03 -23.53
CA ASN A 369 -3.23 50.71 -24.12
C ASN A 369 -3.29 50.32 -25.60
N SER A 370 -4.48 50.18 -26.20
CA SER A 370 -4.65 49.74 -27.59
C SER A 370 -5.10 50.87 -28.52
N ARG A 371 -5.34 52.07 -27.96
CA ARG A 371 -5.86 53.23 -28.70
C ARG A 371 -4.94 53.66 -29.84
N GLU A 372 -3.64 53.79 -29.59
CA GLU A 372 -2.66 54.27 -30.58
C GLU A 372 -2.46 53.25 -31.72
N TYR A 373 -2.37 51.97 -31.38
CA TYR A 373 -2.26 50.90 -32.37
C TYR A 373 -3.48 50.85 -33.30
N LEU A 374 -4.69 50.93 -32.75
CA LEU A 374 -5.93 50.91 -33.52
C LEU A 374 -6.09 52.19 -34.36
N GLN A 375 -5.69 53.36 -33.83
CA GLN A 375 -5.66 54.60 -34.60
C GLN A 375 -4.66 54.53 -35.76
N SER A 376 -3.47 53.96 -35.56
CA SER A 376 -2.47 53.72 -36.64
C SER A 376 -2.98 52.73 -37.70
N ALA A 377 -3.68 51.67 -37.29
CA ALA A 377 -4.23 50.69 -38.23
C ALA A 377 -5.40 51.26 -39.06
N MET A 378 -6.20 52.15 -38.47
CA MET A 378 -7.34 52.80 -39.12
C MET A 378 -6.91 53.96 -40.02
N ASN A 379 -5.92 54.74 -39.58
CA ASN A 379 -5.34 55.82 -40.37
C ASN A 379 -4.16 55.26 -41.17
N ARG A 380 -4.44 54.56 -42.27
CA ARG A 380 -3.40 54.09 -43.20
C ARG A 380 -2.61 55.29 -43.77
N ILE A 381 -1.60 55.74 -43.04
CA ILE A 381 -0.55 56.60 -43.54
C ILE A 381 0.57 55.66 -43.96
N SER A 382 0.89 55.67 -45.25
CA SER A 382 2.03 54.96 -45.80
C SER A 382 3.29 55.52 -45.14
N THR A 383 3.77 54.89 -44.08
CA THR A 383 5.06 55.22 -43.48
C THR A 383 6.14 54.79 -44.46
N ALA A 384 6.93 55.76 -44.91
CA ALA A 384 8.15 55.53 -45.66
C ALA A 384 9.02 54.55 -44.86
N VAL A 385 9.48 53.49 -45.53
CA VAL A 385 10.36 52.49 -44.94
C VAL A 385 11.67 53.18 -44.53
N GLU A 386 11.92 53.29 -43.23
CA GLU A 386 13.25 53.59 -42.73
C GLU A 386 14.17 52.43 -43.11
N GLN A 387 15.22 52.72 -43.88
CA GLN A 387 16.30 51.77 -44.12
C GLN A 387 17.05 51.56 -42.81
N SER A 388 16.79 50.42 -42.16
CA SER A 388 17.60 49.94 -41.04
C SER A 388 19.05 49.74 -41.50
N TYR A 389 19.98 50.37 -40.78
CA TYR A 389 21.41 50.18 -40.97
C TYR A 389 21.80 48.80 -40.41
N PHE A 390 22.41 47.95 -41.24
CA PHE A 390 22.84 46.60 -40.87
C PHE A 390 24.20 46.63 -40.17
N ASP A 391 24.23 46.29 -38.88
CA ASP A 391 25.45 46.19 -38.08
C ASP A 391 26.06 44.77 -38.18
N ARG A 392 27.37 44.67 -38.42
CA ARG A 392 28.09 43.42 -38.74
C ARG A 392 28.55 42.61 -37.51
N GLU A 393 28.32 43.10 -36.29
CA GLU A 393 28.74 42.39 -35.07
C GLU A 393 27.70 41.34 -34.60
N HIS A 394 27.41 40.35 -35.46
CA HIS A 394 26.55 39.22 -35.09
C HIS A 394 27.36 37.92 -35.01
N GLU A 395 27.01 37.08 -34.03
CA GLU A 395 27.54 35.72 -33.88
C GLU A 395 27.39 34.93 -35.18
N PRO A 396 28.41 34.17 -35.62
CA PRO A 396 28.32 33.38 -36.84
C PRO A 396 27.21 32.33 -36.70
N ARG A 397 26.31 32.30 -37.69
CA ARG A 397 25.24 31.28 -37.83
C ARG A 397 25.83 29.93 -38.27
N ASN A 398 25.03 28.86 -38.14
CA ASN A 398 25.44 27.50 -38.55
C ASN A 398 26.72 26.97 -37.88
N GLN A 399 26.90 27.21 -36.58
CA GLN A 399 28.08 26.71 -35.87
C GLN A 399 28.04 25.19 -35.78
N LEU A 400 29.11 24.53 -36.25
CA LEU A 400 29.30 23.08 -36.16
C LEU A 400 30.33 22.75 -35.08
N ASN A 401 30.14 21.62 -34.41
CA ASN A 401 31.14 21.08 -33.50
C ASN A 401 32.28 20.36 -34.26
N ARG A 402 33.29 19.88 -33.53
CA ARG A 402 34.44 19.15 -34.10
C ARG A 402 34.09 17.87 -34.87
N HIS A 403 32.86 17.37 -34.74
CA HIS A 403 32.34 16.19 -35.42
C HIS A 403 31.44 16.55 -36.61
N GLY A 404 31.32 17.84 -36.96
CA GLY A 404 30.48 18.32 -38.05
C GLY A 404 28.98 18.37 -37.71
N LEU A 405 28.62 18.28 -36.43
CA LEU A 405 27.22 18.35 -35.97
C LEU A 405 26.86 19.78 -35.54
N PRO A 406 25.64 20.28 -35.83
CA PRO A 406 25.24 21.62 -35.43
C PRO A 406 25.16 21.81 -33.91
N LEU A 407 25.47 23.04 -33.48
CA LEU A 407 25.34 23.48 -32.08
C LEU A 407 23.97 24.13 -31.86
N LEU A 408 23.18 23.53 -30.98
CA LEU A 408 21.85 24.03 -30.62
C LEU A 408 21.91 24.95 -29.41
N LYS A 409 21.25 26.12 -29.50
CA LYS A 409 21.11 27.08 -28.39
C LYS A 409 19.65 27.11 -27.90
N SER A 410 19.45 26.96 -26.58
CA SER A 410 18.12 26.97 -25.97
C SER A 410 17.45 28.35 -26.11
N GLY A 411 16.22 28.38 -26.62
CA GLY A 411 15.44 29.62 -26.79
C GLY A 411 15.77 30.43 -28.04
N ASP A 412 16.69 29.95 -28.88
CA ASP A 412 17.08 30.58 -30.14
C ASP A 412 16.35 29.91 -31.33
N LEU A 413 15.35 30.59 -31.89
CA LEU A 413 14.59 30.11 -33.05
C LEU A 413 15.45 30.01 -34.31
N LEU A 414 16.49 30.85 -34.45
CA LEU A 414 17.37 30.82 -35.61
C LEU A 414 18.27 29.58 -35.56
N SER A 415 18.75 29.20 -34.37
CA SER A 415 19.50 27.96 -34.16
C SER A 415 18.68 26.71 -34.52
N LEU A 416 17.37 26.69 -34.24
CA LEU A 416 16.49 25.60 -34.63
C LEU A 416 16.26 25.56 -36.15
N ALA A 417 16.03 26.72 -36.78
CA ALA A 417 15.86 26.80 -38.24
C ALA A 417 17.13 26.37 -38.99
N ASP A 418 18.31 26.81 -38.52
CA ASP A 418 19.62 26.42 -39.04
C ASP A 418 19.84 24.91 -38.92
N PHE A 419 19.46 24.32 -37.79
CA PHE A 419 19.51 22.87 -37.57
C PHE A 419 18.60 22.10 -38.53
N GLU A 420 17.35 22.53 -38.68
CA GLU A 420 16.38 21.91 -39.59
C GLU A 420 16.85 21.98 -41.04
N GLN A 421 17.45 23.10 -41.43
CA GLN A 421 18.06 23.27 -42.74
C GLN A 421 19.26 22.34 -42.95
N TRP A 422 20.11 22.16 -41.94
CA TRP A 422 21.22 21.21 -41.98
C TRP A 422 20.73 19.76 -42.10
N VAL A 423 19.70 19.38 -41.35
CA VAL A 423 19.08 18.04 -41.45
C VAL A 423 18.55 17.79 -42.87
N ALA A 424 17.87 18.77 -43.45
CA ALA A 424 17.29 18.65 -44.79
C ALA A 424 18.32 18.57 -45.92
N ASN A 425 19.43 19.31 -45.82
CA ASN A 425 20.33 19.52 -46.97
C ASN A 425 21.72 18.88 -46.83
N GLU A 426 22.24 18.73 -45.61
CA GLU A 426 23.65 18.41 -45.36
C GLU A 426 23.86 17.07 -44.63
N MET A 427 22.94 16.67 -43.75
CA MET A 427 23.08 15.49 -42.89
C MET A 427 23.37 14.19 -43.66
N GLN A 428 22.72 13.97 -44.81
CA GLN A 428 22.95 12.74 -45.58
C GLN A 428 24.36 12.70 -46.19
N ASN A 429 24.90 13.84 -46.62
CA ASN A 429 26.27 13.92 -47.15
C ASN A 429 27.29 13.75 -46.02
N TRP A 430 27.03 14.37 -44.86
CA TRP A 430 27.81 14.18 -43.65
C TRP A 430 27.87 12.70 -43.23
N TYR A 431 26.73 12.02 -43.20
CA TYR A 431 26.67 10.60 -42.85
C TYR A 431 27.48 9.72 -43.83
N ARG A 432 27.34 9.95 -45.14
CA ARG A 432 28.11 9.19 -46.16
C ARG A 432 29.62 9.39 -46.06
N GLY A 433 30.07 10.54 -45.58
CA GLY A 433 31.49 10.85 -45.38
C GLY A 433 32.04 10.42 -44.02
N THR A 434 31.24 9.80 -43.16
CA THR A 434 31.58 9.51 -41.76
C THR A 434 31.55 8.01 -41.48
N GLU A 435 32.57 7.49 -40.80
CA GLU A 435 32.59 6.10 -40.33
C GLU A 435 31.72 5.92 -39.07
N SER A 436 30.83 4.93 -39.11
CA SER A 436 29.94 4.59 -37.99
C SER A 436 30.76 4.17 -36.75
N SER A 437 30.61 4.89 -35.65
CA SER A 437 31.25 4.56 -34.36
C SER A 437 30.28 4.76 -33.20
N GLU A 438 30.50 4.02 -32.10
CA GLU A 438 29.67 4.13 -30.89
C GLU A 438 29.60 5.57 -30.37
N ASN A 439 30.71 6.30 -30.35
CA ASN A 439 30.75 7.68 -29.87
C ASN A 439 29.91 8.62 -30.77
N LEU A 440 30.04 8.53 -32.09
CA LEU A 440 29.29 9.39 -33.02
C LEU A 440 27.79 9.09 -32.98
N CYS A 441 27.42 7.80 -32.91
CA CYS A 441 26.04 7.37 -32.76
C CYS A 441 25.41 7.93 -31.47
N CYS A 442 26.14 7.90 -30.35
CA CYS A 442 25.67 8.46 -29.09
C CYS A 442 25.53 9.99 -29.15
N LEU A 443 26.50 10.69 -29.76
CA LEU A 443 26.43 12.15 -29.94
C LEU A 443 25.24 12.58 -30.80
N LEU A 444 24.92 11.83 -31.85
CA LEU A 444 23.76 12.10 -32.70
C LEU A 444 22.44 11.84 -31.95
N ALA A 445 22.39 10.79 -31.12
CA ALA A 445 21.25 10.52 -30.24
C ALA A 445 21.07 11.64 -29.19
N GLU A 446 22.16 12.15 -28.60
CA GLU A 446 22.14 13.30 -27.68
C GLU A 446 21.65 14.58 -28.40
N LEU A 447 22.10 14.81 -29.64
CA LEU A 447 21.66 15.94 -30.46
C LEU A 447 20.15 15.88 -30.76
N LEU A 448 19.63 14.70 -31.11
CA LEU A 448 18.19 14.46 -31.28
C LEU A 448 17.44 14.78 -29.97
N GLN A 449 17.94 14.33 -28.82
CA GLN A 449 17.31 14.64 -27.52
C GLN A 449 17.25 16.14 -27.25
N ASN A 450 18.36 16.86 -27.46
CA ASN A 450 18.42 18.31 -27.26
C ASN A 450 17.47 19.05 -28.20
N TYR A 451 17.49 18.72 -29.50
CA TYR A 451 16.58 19.30 -30.47
C TYR A 451 15.11 19.03 -30.10
N SER A 452 14.77 17.80 -29.72
CA SER A 452 13.40 17.45 -29.34
C SER A 452 12.88 18.28 -28.18
N GLN A 453 13.73 18.60 -27.20
CA GLN A 453 13.37 19.44 -26.06
C GLN A 453 13.19 20.90 -26.45
N PHE A 454 14.12 21.44 -27.26
CA PHE A 454 14.06 22.84 -27.68
C PHE A 454 12.91 23.10 -28.66
N ALA A 455 12.71 22.21 -29.63
CA ALA A 455 11.58 22.27 -30.57
C ALA A 455 10.23 22.14 -29.85
N ALA A 456 10.10 21.21 -28.89
CA ALA A 456 8.86 21.07 -28.10
C ALA A 456 8.51 22.35 -27.32
N ALA A 457 9.50 23.05 -26.79
CA ALA A 457 9.30 24.31 -26.07
C ALA A 457 8.98 25.47 -27.03
N ALA A 458 9.74 25.59 -28.13
CA ALA A 458 9.63 26.69 -29.08
C ALA A 458 8.38 26.62 -29.97
N TYR A 459 7.97 25.42 -30.38
CA TYR A 459 6.87 25.20 -31.33
C TYR A 459 5.54 24.84 -30.64
N ASN A 460 5.46 25.00 -29.32
CA ASN A 460 4.25 24.75 -28.58
C ASN A 460 3.08 25.61 -29.11
N GLY A 461 1.97 24.96 -29.47
CA GLY A 461 0.79 25.63 -30.03
C GLY A 461 0.80 25.79 -31.56
N SER A 462 1.85 25.38 -32.27
CA SER A 462 1.94 25.40 -33.73
C SER A 462 2.05 23.98 -34.31
N PRO A 463 0.93 23.38 -34.76
CA PRO A 463 0.90 22.04 -35.37
C PRO A 463 1.83 21.87 -36.59
N GLU A 464 1.94 22.90 -37.42
CA GLU A 464 2.70 22.86 -38.68
C GLU A 464 4.20 22.79 -38.41
N THR A 465 4.73 23.71 -37.58
CA THR A 465 6.16 23.70 -37.22
C THR A 465 6.54 22.47 -36.39
N MET A 466 5.62 21.96 -35.55
CA MET A 466 5.84 20.69 -34.85
C MET A 466 5.90 19.50 -35.81
N SER A 467 5.10 19.51 -36.89
CA SER A 467 5.10 18.44 -37.89
C SER A 467 6.44 18.37 -38.62
N VAL A 468 7.00 19.51 -39.01
CA VAL A 468 8.35 19.60 -39.60
C VAL A 468 9.42 19.14 -38.60
N ALA A 469 9.30 19.54 -37.33
CA ALA A 469 10.25 19.12 -36.30
C ALA A 469 10.26 17.60 -36.09
N ILE A 470 9.08 16.95 -36.12
CA ILE A 470 8.98 15.48 -36.03
C ILE A 470 9.66 14.80 -37.23
N VAL A 471 9.52 15.34 -38.44
CA VAL A 471 10.24 14.85 -39.63
C VAL A 471 11.75 14.92 -39.42
N CYS A 472 12.27 16.06 -38.92
CA CYS A 472 13.70 16.21 -38.61
C CYS A 472 14.18 15.21 -37.55
N MET A 473 13.40 14.99 -36.48
CA MET A 473 13.73 14.00 -35.44
C MET A 473 13.78 12.57 -35.99
N LEU A 474 12.87 12.22 -36.89
CA LEU A 474 12.84 10.89 -37.51
C LEU A 474 13.99 10.68 -38.49
N GLU A 475 14.38 11.69 -39.27
CA GLU A 475 15.56 11.58 -40.15
C GLU A 475 16.86 11.38 -39.37
N LEU A 476 17.02 12.08 -38.24
CA LEU A 476 18.13 11.84 -37.31
C LEU A 476 18.08 10.41 -36.76
N TRP A 477 16.89 9.94 -36.35
CA TRP A 477 16.71 8.58 -35.86
C TRP A 477 17.08 7.54 -36.93
N VAL A 478 16.74 7.75 -38.20
CA VAL A 478 17.14 6.85 -39.30
C VAL A 478 18.66 6.74 -39.39
N VAL A 479 19.39 7.84 -39.25
CA VAL A 479 20.86 7.82 -39.27
C VAL A 479 21.42 7.12 -38.03
N VAL A 480 20.86 7.38 -36.84
CA VAL A 480 21.23 6.68 -35.59
C VAL A 480 21.00 5.17 -35.72
N ASP A 481 19.86 4.74 -36.27
CA ASP A 481 19.51 3.32 -36.45
C ASP A 481 20.46 2.64 -37.44
N LYS A 482 20.80 3.30 -38.56
CA LYS A 482 21.80 2.78 -39.51
C LYS A 482 23.18 2.61 -38.85
N MET A 483 23.66 3.63 -38.14
CA MET A 483 24.93 3.54 -37.40
C MET A 483 24.93 2.41 -36.37
N CYS A 484 23.81 2.20 -35.64
CA CYS A 484 23.67 1.09 -34.70
C CYS A 484 23.75 -0.28 -35.38
N ILE A 485 23.16 -0.43 -36.57
CA ILE A 485 23.23 -1.66 -37.36
C ILE A 485 24.65 -1.91 -37.87
N ASP A 486 25.37 -0.86 -38.28
CA ASP A 486 26.77 -0.98 -38.70
C ASP A 486 27.65 -1.45 -37.54
N ILE A 487 27.41 -0.93 -36.33
CA ILE A 487 28.13 -1.33 -35.10
C ILE A 487 27.76 -2.76 -34.68
N CYS A 488 26.48 -3.13 -34.75
CA CYS A 488 25.99 -4.44 -34.33
C CYS A 488 24.95 -4.98 -35.33
N PRO A 489 25.39 -5.76 -36.34
CA PRO A 489 24.51 -6.30 -37.37
C PRO A 489 23.37 -7.17 -36.85
N LEU A 490 23.53 -7.77 -35.66
CA LEU A 490 22.48 -8.54 -34.96
C LEU A 490 21.17 -7.74 -34.83
N MET A 491 21.27 -6.42 -34.59
CA MET A 491 20.13 -5.54 -34.37
C MET A 491 19.20 -5.45 -35.59
N LYS A 492 19.72 -5.65 -36.81
CA LYS A 492 18.93 -5.64 -38.05
C LYS A 492 17.85 -6.72 -38.06
N SER A 493 18.08 -7.83 -37.36
CA SER A 493 17.13 -8.94 -37.26
C SER A 493 15.92 -8.64 -36.38
N TYR A 494 15.91 -7.50 -35.68
CA TYR A 494 14.88 -7.12 -34.72
C TYR A 494 14.12 -5.85 -35.17
N SER A 495 12.82 -5.81 -34.82
CA SER A 495 11.90 -4.71 -35.17
C SER A 495 12.26 -3.41 -34.42
N PRO A 496 12.26 -2.25 -35.13
CA PRO A 496 12.47 -0.93 -34.52
C PRO A 496 11.23 -0.39 -33.78
N GLU A 497 10.09 -1.08 -33.81
CA GLU A 497 8.80 -0.72 -33.19
C GLU A 497 8.12 0.58 -33.64
N LEU A 498 8.77 1.43 -34.44
CA LEU A 498 8.12 2.57 -35.09
C LEU A 498 7.11 2.07 -36.14
N PRO A 499 5.82 2.42 -36.03
CA PRO A 499 4.81 2.04 -37.02
C PRO A 499 5.09 2.66 -38.40
N SER A 500 4.71 1.97 -39.47
CA SER A 500 4.87 2.47 -40.84
C SER A 500 3.98 3.67 -41.17
N ASP A 501 2.90 3.84 -40.42
CA ASP A 501 1.90 4.92 -40.49
C ASP A 501 2.18 6.07 -39.49
N PHE A 502 3.35 6.09 -38.85
CA PHE A 502 3.69 7.07 -37.81
C PHE A 502 3.65 8.54 -38.30
N LEU A 503 3.81 8.78 -39.60
CA LEU A 503 3.84 10.12 -40.20
C LEU A 503 2.49 10.57 -40.82
N GLU A 504 1.49 9.68 -40.93
CA GLU A 504 0.17 9.97 -41.53
C GLU A 504 -0.54 11.24 -40.99
N PRO A 505 -0.48 11.57 -39.68
CA PRO A 505 -1.23 12.70 -39.12
C PRO A 505 -0.46 14.03 -39.14
N LEU A 506 0.73 14.08 -39.73
CA LEU A 506 1.56 15.29 -39.78
C LEU A 506 1.04 16.28 -40.82
N LEU A 507 1.10 17.58 -40.51
CA LEU A 507 0.73 18.66 -41.42
C LEU A 507 1.93 19.08 -42.26
N LEU A 508 2.06 18.52 -43.46
CA LEU A 508 3.20 18.73 -44.37
C LEU A 508 2.71 19.39 -45.69
N PRO A 509 2.50 20.72 -45.72
CA PRO A 509 1.95 21.40 -46.88
C PRO A 509 2.92 21.47 -48.07
N GLN A 510 4.24 21.32 -47.86
CA GLN A 510 5.22 21.43 -48.94
C GLN A 510 5.58 20.06 -49.54
N CYS A 511 5.80 20.05 -50.86
CA CYS A 511 6.20 18.83 -51.59
C CYS A 511 7.52 18.24 -51.08
N CYS A 512 8.50 19.09 -50.75
CA CYS A 512 9.78 18.64 -50.19
C CYS A 512 9.63 17.96 -48.82
N GLU A 513 8.70 18.43 -47.97
CA GLU A 513 8.41 17.83 -46.66
C GLU A 513 7.77 16.44 -46.83
N MET A 514 6.82 16.30 -47.76
CA MET A 514 6.19 15.01 -48.08
C MET A 514 7.20 14.00 -48.66
N GLN A 515 8.16 14.46 -49.48
CA GLN A 515 9.24 13.61 -50.01
C GLN A 515 10.17 13.09 -48.91
N ARG A 516 10.54 13.95 -47.95
CA ARG A 516 11.31 13.56 -46.77
C ARG A 516 10.57 12.51 -45.95
N ALA A 517 9.28 12.74 -45.67
CA ALA A 517 8.43 11.78 -44.98
C ALA A 517 8.36 10.42 -45.70
N THR A 518 8.22 10.42 -47.03
CA THR A 518 8.21 9.18 -47.84
C THR A 518 9.52 8.40 -47.69
N GLY A 519 10.66 9.07 -47.64
CA GLY A 519 11.96 8.43 -47.42
C GLY A 519 12.08 7.74 -46.07
N ILE A 520 11.51 8.35 -45.02
CA ILE A 520 11.46 7.80 -43.66
C ILE A 520 10.54 6.57 -43.62
N GLU A 521 9.33 6.67 -44.17
CA GLU A 521 8.37 5.56 -44.24
C GLU A 521 8.96 4.36 -44.98
N ALA A 522 9.61 4.60 -46.13
CA ALA A 522 10.29 3.55 -46.90
C ALA A 522 11.40 2.86 -46.08
N TYR A 523 12.18 3.63 -45.30
CA TYR A 523 13.19 3.07 -44.41
C TYR A 523 12.58 2.20 -43.31
N ILE A 524 11.54 2.70 -42.62
CA ILE A 524 10.84 1.96 -41.56
C ILE A 524 10.26 0.65 -42.12
N GLN A 525 9.61 0.69 -43.28
CA GLN A 525 9.07 -0.49 -43.95
C GLN A 525 10.16 -1.50 -44.33
N ALA A 526 11.30 -1.03 -44.86
CA ALA A 526 12.44 -1.88 -45.16
C ALA A 526 13.02 -2.53 -43.90
N ARG A 527 13.07 -1.80 -42.78
CA ARG A 527 13.54 -2.31 -41.49
C ARG A 527 12.63 -3.38 -40.91
N HIS A 528 11.31 -3.21 -40.99
CA HIS A 528 10.34 -4.24 -40.61
C HIS A 528 10.46 -5.49 -41.49
N SER A 529 10.65 -5.30 -42.80
CA SER A 529 10.78 -6.41 -43.76
C SER A 529 12.08 -7.22 -43.57
N ALA A 530 13.11 -6.61 -43.00
CA ALA A 530 14.40 -7.26 -42.71
C ALA A 530 14.43 -8.05 -41.39
N CYS A 531 13.34 -8.01 -40.60
CA CYS A 531 13.27 -8.70 -39.31
C CYS A 531 13.10 -10.21 -39.49
N THR A 532 13.69 -11.00 -38.59
CA THR A 532 13.58 -12.47 -38.62
C THR A 532 12.24 -12.92 -38.04
N ALA A 533 11.54 -13.83 -38.73
CA ALA A 533 10.28 -14.37 -38.23
C ALA A 533 10.46 -15.05 -36.86
N GLY A 534 9.63 -14.67 -35.88
CA GLY A 534 9.63 -15.23 -34.53
C GLY A 534 10.54 -14.53 -33.52
N THR A 535 11.31 -13.51 -33.90
CA THR A 535 12.01 -12.65 -32.93
C THR A 535 11.03 -11.80 -32.14
N LEU A 536 11.29 -11.62 -30.84
CA LEU A 536 10.54 -10.66 -30.03
C LEU A 536 10.95 -9.23 -30.37
N ASN A 537 10.10 -8.25 -30.10
CA ASN A 537 10.50 -6.86 -30.27
C ASN A 537 11.55 -6.44 -29.23
N ILE A 538 12.32 -5.38 -29.54
CA ILE A 538 13.42 -4.93 -28.66
C ILE A 538 12.92 -4.48 -27.28
N PHE A 539 11.67 -4.02 -27.19
CA PHE A 539 11.03 -3.61 -25.93
C PHE A 539 10.15 -4.70 -25.29
N SER A 540 10.30 -5.97 -25.68
CA SER A 540 9.47 -7.08 -25.19
C SER A 540 10.01 -7.59 -23.86
N ASP A 541 9.09 -8.03 -22.99
CA ASP A 541 9.43 -8.72 -21.76
C ASP A 541 10.43 -9.89 -22.05
N PRO A 542 11.38 -10.19 -21.14
CA PRO A 542 12.47 -11.14 -21.39
C PRO A 542 11.98 -12.51 -21.87
N GLY A 543 12.54 -12.99 -22.99
CA GLY A 543 12.20 -14.28 -23.58
C GLY A 543 13.36 -14.86 -24.39
N ALA A 544 13.25 -16.13 -24.79
CA ALA A 544 14.33 -16.84 -25.47
C ALA A 544 14.77 -16.17 -26.78
N GLN A 545 13.83 -15.53 -27.48
CA GLN A 545 14.03 -14.86 -28.77
C GLN A 545 14.23 -13.34 -28.64
N SER A 546 14.64 -12.84 -27.46
CA SER A 546 14.91 -11.41 -27.25
C SER A 546 16.33 -11.03 -27.66
N PHE A 547 16.50 -9.76 -28.07
CA PHE A 547 17.82 -9.22 -28.43
C PHE A 547 18.88 -9.38 -27.31
N PRO A 548 18.58 -9.06 -26.04
CA PRO A 548 19.52 -9.25 -24.93
C PRO A 548 20.05 -10.68 -24.79
N VAL A 549 19.20 -11.69 -25.04
CA VAL A 549 19.59 -13.10 -24.95
C VAL A 549 20.54 -13.50 -26.08
N ALA A 550 20.23 -13.09 -27.32
CA ALA A 550 21.10 -13.35 -28.46
C ALA A 550 22.47 -12.68 -28.27
N TYR A 551 22.48 -11.39 -27.88
CA TYR A 551 23.71 -10.65 -27.63
C TYR A 551 24.55 -11.28 -26.50
N PHE A 552 23.91 -11.70 -25.40
CA PHE A 552 24.59 -12.40 -24.30
C PHE A 552 25.29 -13.67 -24.77
N ASN A 553 24.64 -14.46 -25.65
CA ASN A 553 25.19 -15.73 -26.13
C ASN A 553 26.47 -15.52 -26.95
N ASP A 554 26.61 -14.39 -27.63
CA ASP A 554 27.79 -14.06 -28.43
C ASP A 554 28.86 -13.30 -27.64
N SER A 555 28.52 -12.76 -26.46
CA SER A 555 29.42 -11.92 -25.67
C SER A 555 30.14 -12.66 -24.53
N GLU A 556 31.47 -12.84 -24.68
CA GLU A 556 32.32 -13.38 -23.61
C GLU A 556 32.31 -12.51 -22.34
N LYS A 557 32.32 -11.18 -22.51
CA LYS A 557 32.28 -10.22 -21.41
C LYS A 557 31.06 -10.45 -20.50
N HIS A 558 29.88 -10.67 -21.09
CA HIS A 558 28.65 -10.89 -20.33
C HIS A 558 28.63 -12.26 -19.63
N ARG A 559 29.20 -13.30 -20.24
CA ARG A 559 29.38 -14.60 -19.57
C ARG A 559 30.30 -14.49 -18.36
N GLY A 560 31.43 -13.79 -18.48
CA GLY A 560 32.32 -13.51 -17.36
C GLY A 560 31.65 -12.69 -16.25
N LEU A 561 30.81 -11.71 -16.62
CA LEU A 561 30.04 -10.93 -15.65
C LEU A 561 29.06 -11.80 -14.84
N ARG A 562 28.35 -12.73 -15.51
CA ARG A 562 27.49 -13.71 -14.84
C ARG A 562 28.26 -14.51 -13.79
N GLU A 563 29.43 -15.03 -14.15
CA GLU A 563 30.25 -15.83 -13.23
C GLU A 563 30.72 -15.01 -12.02
N SER A 564 31.19 -13.78 -12.24
CA SER A 564 31.62 -12.88 -11.17
C SER A 564 30.50 -12.60 -10.16
N ILE A 565 29.28 -12.32 -10.64
CA ILE A 565 28.10 -12.10 -9.78
C ILE A 565 27.79 -13.36 -8.97
N GLN A 566 27.82 -14.53 -9.60
CA GLN A 566 27.53 -15.80 -8.93
C GLN A 566 28.57 -16.17 -7.87
N GLN A 567 29.85 -15.93 -8.13
CA GLN A 567 30.92 -16.14 -7.15
C GLN A 567 30.76 -15.22 -5.93
N HIS A 568 30.48 -13.93 -6.17
CA HIS A 568 30.20 -12.97 -5.09
C HIS A 568 28.98 -13.37 -4.26
N ALA A 569 27.92 -13.88 -4.90
CA ALA A 569 26.71 -14.34 -4.23
C ALA A 569 26.96 -15.57 -3.34
N ARG A 570 27.75 -16.55 -3.81
CA ARG A 570 28.13 -17.73 -3.03
C ARG A 570 28.91 -17.37 -1.77
N ALA A 571 29.86 -16.44 -1.87
CA ALA A 571 30.63 -15.99 -0.71
C ALA A 571 29.74 -15.33 0.36
N LYS A 572 28.77 -14.49 -0.06
CA LYS A 572 27.79 -13.89 0.86
C LYS A 572 26.87 -14.92 1.49
N LEU A 573 26.43 -15.93 0.73
CA LEU A 573 25.59 -17.01 1.24
C LEU A 573 26.30 -17.80 2.34
N GLU A 574 27.59 -18.07 2.17
CA GLU A 574 28.39 -18.78 3.17
C GLU A 574 28.60 -17.95 4.45
N SER A 575 28.90 -16.66 4.30
CA SER A 575 28.94 -15.74 5.45
C SER A 575 27.60 -15.72 6.19
N LYS A 576 26.48 -15.79 5.46
CA LYS A 576 25.15 -15.80 6.05
C LYS A 576 24.82 -17.11 6.79
N ARG A 577 25.32 -18.24 6.29
CA ARG A 577 25.22 -19.54 6.96
C ARG A 577 25.91 -19.52 8.33
N ASN A 578 27.11 -18.95 8.39
CA ASN A 578 27.85 -18.81 9.65
C ASN A 578 27.11 -17.90 10.65
N GLU A 579 26.54 -16.77 10.20
CA GLU A 579 25.71 -15.91 11.06
C GLU A 579 24.50 -16.65 11.62
N TRP A 580 23.80 -17.43 10.78
CA TRP A 580 22.64 -18.21 11.17
C TRP A 580 22.98 -19.26 12.23
N GLN A 581 24.03 -20.06 12.01
CA GLN A 581 24.48 -21.08 12.96
C GLN A 581 24.80 -20.47 14.33
N ASN A 582 25.53 -19.35 14.35
CA ASN A 582 25.89 -18.67 15.60
C ASN A 582 24.65 -18.15 16.36
N LYS A 583 23.68 -17.58 15.64
CA LYS A 583 22.45 -17.06 16.28
C LYS A 583 21.49 -18.17 16.72
N THR A 584 21.40 -19.28 15.98
CA THR A 584 20.65 -20.47 16.41
C THR A 584 21.19 -20.99 17.73
N HIS A 585 22.53 -21.16 17.83
CA HIS A 585 23.16 -21.62 19.05
C HIS A 585 22.93 -20.65 20.22
N HIS A 586 23.00 -19.34 19.97
CA HIS A 586 22.72 -18.34 20.99
C HIS A 586 21.25 -18.37 21.47
N HIS A 587 20.30 -18.59 20.56
CA HIS A 587 18.88 -18.75 20.90
C HIS A 587 18.64 -19.97 21.81
N GLU A 588 19.21 -21.12 21.45
CA GLU A 588 19.12 -22.35 22.24
C GLU A 588 19.70 -22.16 23.66
N GLU A 589 20.82 -21.46 23.77
CA GLU A 589 21.45 -21.16 25.06
C GLU A 589 20.59 -20.23 25.93
N LEU A 590 19.95 -19.21 25.35
CA LEU A 590 19.01 -18.34 26.07
C LEU A 590 17.80 -19.11 26.59
N LEU A 591 17.23 -20.02 25.79
CA LEU A 591 16.14 -20.89 26.22
C LEU A 591 16.57 -21.84 27.36
N ARG A 592 17.78 -22.39 27.28
CA ARG A 592 18.36 -23.23 28.33
C ARG A 592 18.54 -22.46 29.65
N GLN A 593 19.01 -21.22 29.58
CA GLN A 593 19.13 -20.35 30.76
C GLN A 593 17.77 -20.00 31.35
N ALA A 594 16.79 -19.66 30.51
CA ALA A 594 15.43 -19.37 30.96
C ALA A 594 14.79 -20.58 31.68
N ALA A 595 15.02 -21.80 31.21
CA ALA A 595 14.50 -23.02 31.83
C ALA A 595 15.07 -23.31 33.23
N GLN A 596 16.20 -22.70 33.59
CA GLN A 596 16.88 -22.90 34.88
C GLN A 596 16.57 -21.81 35.91
N MET A 597 15.71 -20.84 35.57
CA MET A 597 15.41 -19.68 36.42
C MET A 597 13.94 -19.64 36.82
N SER A 598 13.66 -18.98 37.93
CA SER A 598 12.30 -18.70 38.42
C SER A 598 12.02 -17.21 38.36
N HIS A 599 10.75 -16.83 38.25
CA HIS A 599 10.36 -15.42 38.33
C HIS A 599 10.74 -14.84 39.70
N GLN A 600 11.17 -13.58 39.68
CA GLN A 600 11.50 -12.82 40.88
C GLN A 600 10.27 -12.01 41.31
N TRP A 601 9.92 -12.15 42.59
CA TRP A 601 8.77 -11.51 43.21
C TRP A 601 9.27 -10.62 44.34
N ASP A 602 8.82 -9.36 44.35
CA ASP A 602 9.11 -8.38 45.38
C ASP A 602 7.85 -8.12 46.22
N VAL A 603 8.01 -7.59 47.43
CA VAL A 603 6.87 -7.31 48.32
C VAL A 603 6.70 -5.80 48.46
N ASP A 604 5.48 -5.29 48.20
CA ASP A 604 5.18 -3.87 48.36
C ASP A 604 5.10 -3.46 49.84
N SER A 605 5.01 -2.15 50.11
CA SER A 605 4.91 -1.60 51.47
C SER A 605 3.63 -2.01 52.23
N ARG A 606 2.72 -2.74 51.57
CA ARG A 606 1.48 -3.28 52.14
C ARG A 606 1.53 -4.81 52.26
N GLY A 607 2.68 -5.43 52.07
CA GLY A 607 2.86 -6.88 52.18
C GLY A 607 2.36 -7.67 50.97
N ARG A 608 2.09 -7.04 49.83
CA ARG A 608 1.62 -7.74 48.62
C ARG A 608 2.78 -8.08 47.70
N GLU A 609 2.88 -9.34 47.33
CA GLU A 609 3.83 -9.82 46.34
C GLU A 609 3.47 -9.26 44.95
N TYR A 610 4.45 -8.68 44.26
CA TYR A 610 4.35 -8.20 42.90
C TYR A 610 5.55 -8.66 42.08
N HIS A 611 5.33 -8.86 40.78
CA HIS A 611 6.38 -9.29 39.88
C HIS A 611 7.43 -8.18 39.73
N SER A 612 8.70 -8.51 39.97
CA SER A 612 9.79 -7.53 39.89
C SER A 612 9.97 -7.01 38.47
N GLY A 613 10.01 -5.68 38.30
CA GLY A 613 10.28 -5.05 36.99
C GLY A 613 11.69 -5.35 36.45
N THR A 614 12.58 -5.88 37.29
CA THR A 614 13.95 -6.30 36.94
C THR A 614 14.10 -7.81 36.80
N CYS A 615 13.01 -8.56 36.63
CA CYS A 615 13.05 -10.01 36.54
C CYS A 615 13.96 -10.48 35.39
N GLN A 616 15.04 -11.17 35.74
CA GLN A 616 16.03 -11.67 34.78
C GLN A 616 15.45 -12.73 33.84
N LEU A 617 14.55 -13.60 34.31
CA LEU A 617 13.87 -14.58 33.47
C LEU A 617 13.07 -13.89 32.35
N CYS A 618 12.26 -12.88 32.69
CA CYS A 618 11.51 -12.09 31.71
C CYS A 618 12.44 -11.36 30.73
N SER A 619 13.57 -10.83 31.22
CA SER A 619 14.58 -10.20 30.37
C SER A 619 15.18 -11.17 29.35
N ILE A 620 15.54 -12.39 29.76
CA ILE A 620 16.11 -13.43 28.89
C ILE A 620 15.07 -13.93 27.88
N GLN A 621 13.82 -14.17 28.31
CA GLN A 621 12.73 -14.56 27.41
C GLN A 621 12.42 -13.47 26.38
N ASN A 622 12.44 -12.19 26.79
CA ASN A 622 12.34 -11.06 25.87
C ASN A 622 13.54 -10.97 24.92
N HIS A 623 14.75 -11.31 25.38
CA HIS A 623 15.93 -11.33 24.51
C HIS A 623 15.84 -12.46 23.47
N ALA A 624 15.44 -13.66 23.88
CA ALA A 624 15.25 -14.81 23.00
C ALA A 624 14.21 -14.52 21.91
N SER A 625 13.04 -14.00 22.31
CA SER A 625 11.97 -13.64 21.37
C SER A 625 12.34 -12.50 20.41
N ASN A 626 13.18 -11.56 20.82
CA ASN A 626 13.64 -10.46 19.96
C ASN A 626 14.87 -10.78 19.11
N LEU A 627 15.51 -11.94 19.31
CA LEU A 627 16.67 -12.35 18.52
C LEU A 627 16.24 -12.59 17.07
N SER A 628 16.88 -11.89 16.14
CA SER A 628 16.51 -11.92 14.72
C SER A 628 17.71 -11.96 13.77
N ILE A 629 17.46 -12.41 12.54
CA ILE A 629 18.43 -12.51 11.46
C ILE A 629 17.87 -11.91 10.17
N GLY A 630 18.67 -11.10 9.49
CA GLY A 630 18.28 -10.49 8.21
C GLY A 630 18.22 -11.49 7.07
N VAL A 631 17.38 -11.25 6.08
CA VAL A 631 17.22 -12.11 4.90
C VAL A 631 18.28 -11.78 3.84
N TYR A 632 18.87 -12.83 3.24
CA TYR A 632 19.77 -12.70 2.09
C TYR A 632 19.09 -13.22 0.82
N GLU A 633 18.80 -12.32 -0.11
CA GLU A 633 18.17 -12.64 -1.39
C GLU A 633 19.25 -12.96 -2.44
N TRP A 634 19.06 -14.05 -3.19
CA TRP A 634 19.97 -14.39 -4.29
C TRP A 634 19.89 -13.33 -5.41
N PRO A 635 21.02 -12.82 -5.95
CA PRO A 635 21.03 -11.62 -6.77
C PRO A 635 20.67 -11.80 -8.25
N LEU A 636 20.47 -13.04 -8.73
CA LEU A 636 20.10 -13.33 -10.12
C LEU A 636 18.81 -14.16 -10.20
N PRO A 637 17.99 -14.03 -11.25
CA PRO A 637 16.79 -14.83 -11.40
C PRO A 637 17.12 -16.28 -11.79
N SER A 638 16.24 -17.21 -11.45
CA SER A 638 16.43 -18.65 -11.69
C SER A 638 16.13 -19.07 -13.14
N ASN A 639 15.35 -18.28 -13.88
CA ASN A 639 15.08 -18.53 -15.29
C ASN A 639 16.28 -18.06 -16.14
N GLU A 640 16.83 -18.95 -16.96
CA GLU A 640 18.01 -18.68 -17.78
C GLU A 640 17.84 -17.51 -18.76
N ASN A 641 16.69 -17.38 -19.43
CA ASN A 641 16.47 -16.30 -20.39
C ASN A 641 16.36 -14.93 -19.69
N THR A 642 15.68 -14.91 -18.53
CA THR A 642 15.60 -13.72 -17.69
C THR A 642 16.97 -13.34 -17.12
N LEU A 643 17.76 -14.34 -16.70
CA LEU A 643 19.12 -14.12 -16.19
C LEU A 643 20.01 -13.49 -17.25
N LYS A 644 20.06 -14.07 -18.45
CA LYS A 644 20.86 -13.52 -19.57
C LYS A 644 20.47 -12.07 -19.88
N THR A 645 19.17 -11.80 -19.89
CA THR A 645 18.64 -10.44 -20.10
C THR A 645 19.03 -9.48 -18.97
N VAL A 646 18.96 -9.90 -17.71
CA VAL A 646 19.38 -9.10 -16.55
C VAL A 646 20.88 -8.78 -16.63
N VAL A 647 21.72 -9.76 -16.97
CA VAL A 647 23.17 -9.54 -17.09
C VAL A 647 23.49 -8.58 -18.24
N PHE A 648 22.81 -8.71 -19.39
CA PHE A 648 22.91 -7.73 -20.47
C PHE A 648 22.52 -6.32 -20.03
N GLU A 649 21.43 -6.16 -19.27
CA GLU A 649 20.99 -4.84 -18.82
C GLU A 649 21.90 -4.22 -17.74
N LEU A 650 22.61 -5.04 -16.95
CA LEU A 650 23.62 -4.56 -16.01
C LEU A 650 24.84 -3.97 -16.73
N ASP A 651 25.21 -4.48 -17.91
CA ASP A 651 26.34 -4.00 -18.73
C ASP A 651 25.88 -3.62 -20.15
N CYS A 652 24.79 -2.85 -20.22
CA CYS A 652 24.20 -2.46 -21.50
C CYS A 652 25.19 -1.61 -22.33
N PRO A 653 25.45 -1.96 -23.60
CA PRO A 653 26.26 -1.13 -24.50
C PRO A 653 25.69 0.28 -24.64
N ARG A 654 26.54 1.31 -24.71
CA ARG A 654 26.10 2.72 -24.69
C ARG A 654 25.31 3.05 -25.95
N TRP A 655 25.80 2.62 -27.13
CA TRP A 655 25.09 2.80 -28.40
C TRP A 655 23.65 2.26 -28.36
N PHE A 656 23.45 1.09 -27.75
CA PHE A 656 22.13 0.45 -27.66
C PHE A 656 21.23 1.17 -26.67
N ALA A 657 21.77 1.61 -25.52
CA ALA A 657 21.04 2.42 -24.56
C ALA A 657 20.56 3.75 -25.19
N SER A 658 21.46 4.44 -25.91
CA SER A 658 21.16 5.68 -26.62
C SER A 658 20.09 5.49 -27.69
N TRP A 659 20.19 4.45 -28.54
CA TRP A 659 19.17 4.14 -29.55
C TRP A 659 17.80 3.85 -28.93
N ARG A 660 17.75 3.06 -27.86
CA ARG A 660 16.49 2.73 -27.16
C ARG A 660 15.82 3.98 -26.62
N ASP A 661 16.58 4.88 -26.01
CA ASP A 661 16.05 6.09 -25.39
C ASP A 661 15.47 7.07 -26.43
N VAL A 662 16.14 7.26 -27.58
CA VAL A 662 15.61 8.13 -28.65
C VAL A 662 14.41 7.51 -29.36
N THR A 663 14.43 6.19 -29.61
CA THR A 663 13.29 5.47 -30.19
C THR A 663 12.08 5.53 -29.27
N TRP A 664 12.30 5.34 -27.97
CA TRP A 664 11.25 5.44 -26.96
C TRP A 664 10.69 6.85 -26.82
N ARG A 665 11.55 7.88 -26.93
CA ARG A 665 11.12 9.28 -26.93
C ARG A 665 10.18 9.58 -28.09
N LEU A 666 10.53 9.15 -29.31
CA LEU A 666 9.65 9.30 -30.48
C LEU A 666 8.31 8.60 -30.26
N LEU A 667 8.33 7.33 -29.84
CA LEU A 667 7.12 6.54 -29.60
C LEU A 667 6.24 7.06 -28.46
N HIS A 668 6.84 7.52 -27.36
CA HIS A 668 6.11 7.84 -26.13
C HIS A 668 5.81 9.33 -25.96
N ASP A 669 6.79 10.20 -26.21
CA ASP A 669 6.64 11.64 -25.97
C ASP A 669 5.93 12.33 -27.15
N PHE A 670 6.13 11.83 -28.38
CA PHE A 670 5.51 12.38 -29.59
C PHE A 670 4.41 11.48 -30.17
N GLY A 671 4.50 10.15 -30.00
CA GLY A 671 3.58 9.18 -30.60
C GLY A 671 2.34 8.81 -29.77
N ARG A 672 2.12 9.35 -28.56
CA ARG A 672 0.98 8.97 -27.68
C ARG A 672 0.19 10.16 -27.16
N LEU A 673 -1.14 10.04 -27.24
CA LEU A 673 -2.09 11.06 -26.74
C LEU A 673 -2.27 11.04 -25.22
N GLN A 674 -2.19 9.87 -24.59
CA GLN A 674 -2.39 9.74 -23.15
C GLN A 674 -1.37 8.78 -22.54
N SER A 675 -0.57 9.30 -21.60
CA SER A 675 0.33 8.48 -20.78
C SER A 675 -0.51 7.78 -19.70
N LYS A 676 -0.93 6.54 -19.95
CA LYS A 676 -1.55 5.71 -18.89
C LYS A 676 -0.54 5.49 -17.77
N LYS A 677 -0.96 5.72 -16.53
CA LYS A 677 -0.15 5.48 -15.34
C LYS A 677 0.26 4.00 -15.30
N GLY A 678 1.57 3.74 -15.37
CA GLY A 678 2.10 2.39 -15.22
C GLY A 678 1.86 1.83 -13.81
N SER A 679 1.90 0.50 -13.68
CA SER A 679 1.92 -0.15 -12.37
C SER A 679 3.10 0.34 -11.54
N ASN A 680 2.91 0.53 -10.23
CA ASN A 680 4.02 0.87 -9.32
C ASN A 680 5.14 -0.16 -9.45
N ILE A 681 6.34 0.33 -9.75
CA ILE A 681 7.55 -0.49 -9.73
C ILE A 681 8.06 -0.50 -8.32
N GLU A 682 8.27 -1.71 -7.82
CA GLU A 682 8.78 -1.90 -6.49
C GLU A 682 10.31 -1.96 -6.51
N GLN A 683 10.95 -2.49 -7.55
CA GLN A 683 12.41 -2.58 -7.62
C GLN A 683 12.94 -2.24 -9.02
N ASN A 684 13.90 -1.31 -9.09
CA ASN A 684 14.67 -0.98 -10.29
C ASN A 684 15.99 -1.76 -10.29
N LEU A 685 16.37 -2.32 -11.44
CA LEU A 685 17.57 -3.15 -11.58
C LEU A 685 18.87 -2.37 -11.32
N LEU A 686 19.02 -1.19 -11.93
CA LEU A 686 20.23 -0.36 -11.79
C LEU A 686 20.40 0.18 -10.36
N SER A 687 19.32 0.20 -9.57
CA SER A 687 19.35 0.57 -8.15
C SER A 687 19.28 -0.63 -7.19
N TYR A 688 19.43 -1.87 -7.68
CA TYR A 688 19.38 -3.07 -6.84
C TYR A 688 20.72 -3.29 -6.14
N LYS A 689 20.73 -3.15 -4.80
CA LYS A 689 21.96 -3.09 -3.99
C LYS A 689 22.92 -4.28 -4.19
N ASP A 690 22.40 -5.48 -4.42
CA ASP A 690 23.25 -6.68 -4.53
C ASP A 690 23.92 -6.84 -5.90
N THR A 691 23.44 -6.15 -6.94
CA THR A 691 24.06 -6.13 -8.28
C THR A 691 24.62 -4.76 -8.65
N GLN A 692 24.41 -3.73 -7.82
CA GLN A 692 24.78 -2.34 -8.12
C GLN A 692 26.27 -2.15 -8.43
N SER A 693 27.14 -2.90 -7.75
CA SER A 693 28.60 -2.84 -7.99
C SER A 693 29.02 -3.34 -9.37
N PHE A 694 28.16 -4.09 -10.05
CA PHE A 694 28.40 -4.66 -11.38
C PHE A 694 27.71 -3.87 -12.49
N CYS A 695 27.00 -2.79 -12.14
CA CYS A 695 26.15 -2.05 -13.04
C CYS A 695 26.90 -0.93 -13.77
N VAL A 696 26.76 -0.87 -15.08
CA VAL A 696 27.11 0.28 -15.92
C VAL A 696 25.87 1.14 -16.12
N ASN A 697 25.96 2.43 -15.80
CA ASN A 697 24.83 3.36 -15.87
C ASN A 697 25.20 4.58 -16.72
N TRP A 698 24.55 4.72 -17.87
CA TRP A 698 24.75 5.82 -18.81
C TRP A 698 23.78 6.99 -18.58
N GLY A 699 22.97 6.92 -17.51
CA GLY A 699 21.83 7.82 -17.34
C GLY A 699 20.62 7.43 -18.18
N GLN A 700 20.57 6.19 -18.69
CA GLN A 700 19.52 5.75 -19.60
C GLN A 700 18.10 5.85 -19.00
N ARG A 701 17.13 6.21 -19.85
CA ARG A 701 15.73 6.40 -19.48
C ARG A 701 15.02 5.06 -19.26
N LEU A 702 15.41 4.04 -20.03
CA LEU A 702 14.81 2.71 -19.99
C LEU A 702 15.66 1.71 -19.19
N THR A 703 15.00 0.92 -18.33
CA THR A 703 15.62 -0.22 -17.64
C THR A 703 14.57 -1.24 -17.20
N LEU A 704 15.02 -2.38 -16.68
CA LEU A 704 14.14 -3.41 -16.12
C LEU A 704 13.65 -3.05 -14.72
N GLY A 705 12.36 -3.26 -14.51
CA GLY A 705 11.70 -3.10 -13.22
C GLY A 705 10.94 -4.35 -12.81
N SER A 706 10.92 -4.61 -11.50
CA SER A 706 10.08 -5.64 -10.88
C SER A 706 8.87 -5.00 -10.19
N LYS A 707 7.71 -5.64 -10.35
CA LYS A 707 6.50 -5.33 -9.57
C LYS A 707 6.56 -5.92 -8.16
N THR A 708 7.47 -6.86 -7.92
CA THR A 708 7.64 -7.50 -6.61
C THR A 708 8.75 -6.78 -5.86
N LYS A 709 8.48 -6.44 -4.59
CA LYS A 709 9.48 -5.88 -3.68
C LYS A 709 10.60 -6.89 -3.45
N SER A 710 11.84 -6.41 -3.39
CA SER A 710 12.93 -7.23 -2.84
C SER A 710 12.62 -7.57 -1.38
N TRP A 711 13.03 -8.75 -0.92
CA TRP A 711 12.77 -9.19 0.45
C TRP A 711 13.34 -8.19 1.47
N LYS A 712 14.49 -7.58 1.14
CA LYS A 712 15.15 -6.52 1.92
C LYS A 712 14.30 -5.25 2.13
N ARG A 713 13.31 -5.01 1.27
CA ARG A 713 12.37 -3.88 1.35
C ARG A 713 10.99 -4.28 1.85
N THR A 714 10.78 -5.56 2.16
CA THR A 714 9.57 -6.03 2.81
C THR A 714 9.71 -5.97 4.33
N HIS A 715 8.58 -6.02 5.02
CA HIS A 715 8.52 -6.20 6.48
C HIS A 715 9.10 -7.54 6.95
N TYR A 716 9.37 -8.46 6.02
CA TYR A 716 10.01 -9.75 6.29
C TYR A 716 11.51 -9.73 6.05
N ASN A 717 12.15 -8.54 6.09
CA ASN A 717 13.59 -8.42 5.91
C ASN A 717 14.40 -9.03 7.06
N ASN A 718 13.76 -9.27 8.21
CA ASN A 718 14.29 -9.96 9.37
C ASN A 718 13.34 -11.11 9.77
N ARG A 719 13.91 -12.21 10.26
CA ARG A 719 13.18 -13.33 10.85
C ARG A 719 13.63 -13.56 12.28
N HIS A 720 12.67 -13.86 13.17
CA HIS A 720 12.94 -14.19 14.56
C HIS A 720 13.27 -15.68 14.70
N PHE A 721 14.10 -16.04 15.68
CA PHE A 721 14.39 -17.44 15.97
C PHE A 721 13.25 -18.09 16.76
N PRO A 722 13.05 -19.42 16.62
CA PRO A 722 13.78 -20.33 15.73
C PRO A 722 13.35 -20.17 14.26
N VAL A 723 14.31 -20.23 13.33
CA VAL A 723 14.05 -20.11 11.88
C VAL A 723 14.97 -21.02 11.08
N ASP A 724 14.46 -21.63 10.01
CA ASP A 724 15.24 -22.47 9.11
C ASP A 724 16.09 -21.66 8.13
N PHE A 725 17.27 -22.18 7.77
CA PHE A 725 18.16 -21.51 6.82
C PHE A 725 17.52 -21.26 5.45
N GLY A 726 16.61 -22.14 5.02
CA GLY A 726 15.88 -22.03 3.76
C GLY A 726 14.90 -20.85 3.70
N ASP A 727 14.45 -20.35 4.86
CA ASP A 727 13.48 -19.25 4.99
C ASP A 727 14.17 -17.87 5.01
N ILE A 728 15.47 -17.83 5.29
CA ILE A 728 16.29 -16.61 5.26
C ILE A 728 17.09 -16.44 3.97
N THR A 729 16.99 -17.40 3.04
CA THR A 729 17.68 -17.39 1.74
C THR A 729 16.73 -17.55 0.55
N PRO A 730 15.76 -16.64 0.37
CA PRO A 730 14.86 -16.69 -0.78
C PRO A 730 15.62 -16.42 -2.09
N GLN A 731 15.15 -17.05 -3.17
CA GLN A 731 15.59 -16.72 -4.52
C GLN A 731 15.06 -15.34 -4.94
N MET A 732 15.74 -14.69 -5.87
CA MET A 732 15.24 -13.49 -6.52
C MET A 732 13.84 -13.75 -7.06
N PRO A 733 12.84 -12.89 -6.80
CA PRO A 733 11.51 -13.07 -7.35
C PRO A 733 11.60 -13.13 -8.88
N SER A 734 11.04 -14.19 -9.45
CA SER A 734 11.00 -14.48 -10.89
C SER A 734 10.25 -13.44 -11.74
N SER A 735 9.74 -12.38 -11.12
CA SER A 735 8.93 -11.32 -11.75
C SER A 735 9.75 -10.15 -12.32
N LEU A 736 11.08 -10.27 -12.41
CA LEU A 736 11.87 -9.35 -13.24
C LEU A 736 11.52 -9.61 -14.69
N GLY A 737 10.67 -8.77 -15.26
CA GLY A 737 10.19 -9.07 -16.60
C GLY A 737 9.57 -7.91 -17.35
N SER A 738 9.47 -6.71 -16.79
CA SER A 738 8.87 -5.60 -17.52
C SER A 738 9.86 -4.47 -17.74
N TRP A 739 9.89 -3.95 -18.97
CA TRP A 739 10.58 -2.73 -19.32
C TRP A 739 9.89 -1.50 -18.76
N THR A 740 10.71 -0.59 -18.26
CA THR A 740 10.22 0.54 -17.49
C THR A 740 10.99 1.81 -17.82
N ALA A 741 10.25 2.89 -18.06
CA ALA A 741 10.79 4.21 -18.36
C ALA A 741 10.74 5.12 -17.13
N LYS A 742 11.83 5.82 -16.83
CA LYS A 742 11.90 6.88 -15.82
C LYS A 742 11.12 8.11 -16.32
N LYS A 743 10.11 8.59 -15.57
CA LYS A 743 9.47 9.90 -15.79
C LYS A 743 10.04 10.94 -14.83
N THR A 744 10.08 12.19 -15.25
CA THR A 744 10.60 13.35 -14.52
C THR A 744 9.89 13.69 -13.20
N HIS A 745 8.83 12.99 -12.80
CA HIS A 745 8.07 13.25 -11.55
C HIS A 745 7.79 11.97 -10.72
N GLY A 746 8.74 11.03 -10.65
CA GLY A 746 8.69 9.89 -9.72
C GLY A 746 7.73 8.76 -10.08
N LEU A 747 7.10 8.80 -11.26
CA LEU A 747 6.20 7.76 -11.76
C LEU A 747 6.87 6.97 -12.89
N TRP A 748 6.74 5.65 -12.86
CA TRP A 748 7.29 4.77 -13.89
C TRP A 748 6.21 4.35 -14.88
N ILE A 749 6.58 4.21 -16.15
CA ILE A 749 5.68 3.79 -17.22
C ILE A 749 6.07 2.39 -17.68
N ARG A 750 5.10 1.47 -17.75
CA ARG A 750 5.30 0.15 -18.37
C ARG A 750 5.31 0.31 -19.87
N VAL A 751 6.31 -0.27 -20.53
CA VAL A 751 6.30 -0.40 -21.98
C VAL A 751 5.25 -1.45 -22.37
N SER A 752 4.13 -1.01 -22.94
CA SER A 752 3.13 -1.89 -23.57
C SER A 752 3.07 -1.55 -25.04
N THR A 753 3.38 -2.52 -25.89
CA THR A 753 3.38 -2.40 -27.35
C THR A 753 2.01 -2.76 -27.96
N HIS A 754 1.17 -3.53 -27.24
CA HIS A 754 -0.14 -4.00 -27.73
C HIS A 754 -1.19 -2.90 -27.95
N GLN A 755 -0.99 -1.69 -27.43
CA GLN A 755 -1.93 -0.55 -27.60
C GLN A 755 -1.46 0.51 -28.61
N LEU A 756 -0.29 0.34 -29.24
CA LEU A 756 0.21 1.31 -30.22
C LEU A 756 -0.67 1.41 -31.48
N LYS A 757 -1.42 0.34 -31.83
CA LYS A 757 -2.29 0.32 -33.01
C LYS A 757 -3.64 1.05 -32.86
N GLN A 758 -4.07 1.39 -31.65
CA GLN A 758 -5.42 1.95 -31.43
C GLN A 758 -5.47 3.44 -31.09
N ASP A 759 -4.34 4.04 -30.68
CA ASP A 759 -4.29 5.43 -30.22
C ASP A 759 -3.48 6.34 -31.19
N ALA A 760 -3.47 6.01 -32.49
CA ALA A 760 -2.84 6.84 -33.51
C ALA A 760 -3.51 8.22 -33.57
N LEU A 761 -2.78 9.23 -33.09
CA LEU A 761 -2.88 10.67 -33.40
C LEU A 761 -4.27 11.19 -33.84
N SER A 762 -5.21 11.31 -32.90
CA SER A 762 -6.24 12.34 -32.98
C SER A 762 -5.66 13.67 -32.52
N LEU A 763 -5.88 14.75 -33.28
CA LEU A 763 -5.43 16.15 -33.09
C LEU A 763 -5.72 16.82 -31.72
N SER A 764 -6.11 16.08 -30.68
CA SER A 764 -6.67 16.61 -29.43
C SER A 764 -5.66 17.19 -28.43
N HIS A 765 -4.34 17.07 -28.67
CA HIS A 765 -3.31 17.71 -27.82
C HIS A 765 -2.76 19.02 -28.37
N LEU A 766 -3.15 19.41 -29.57
CA LEU A 766 -2.85 20.73 -30.13
C LEU A 766 -4.02 21.64 -29.78
N GLY A 767 -3.74 22.74 -29.08
CA GLY A 767 -4.74 23.64 -28.54
C GLY A 767 -5.83 23.98 -29.57
N ARG A 768 -7.09 24.02 -29.11
CA ARG A 768 -8.24 24.45 -29.91
C ARG A 768 -7.99 25.88 -30.40
N THR A 769 -7.42 26.04 -31.58
CA THR A 769 -7.42 27.30 -32.32
C THR A 769 -8.61 27.32 -33.29
N PRO A 770 -9.19 28.50 -33.57
CA PRO A 770 -10.41 28.62 -34.40
C PRO A 770 -10.23 28.18 -35.85
N VAL A 771 -8.99 27.96 -36.30
CA VAL A 771 -8.66 27.61 -37.68
C VAL A 771 -8.96 26.15 -38.03
N CYS A 772 -9.02 25.25 -37.03
CA CYS A 772 -9.41 23.85 -37.24
C CYS A 772 -10.88 23.68 -37.67
N SER A 773 -11.73 24.68 -37.43
CA SER A 773 -13.15 24.67 -37.83
C SER A 773 -13.36 24.80 -39.34
N ILE A 774 -12.37 25.29 -40.09
CA ILE A 774 -12.51 25.56 -41.53
C ILE A 774 -12.09 24.35 -42.38
N LEU A 775 -11.12 23.55 -41.90
CA LEU A 775 -10.66 22.33 -42.58
C LEU A 775 -11.66 21.16 -42.46
N TRP A 776 -12.42 21.08 -41.38
CA TRP A 776 -13.51 20.09 -41.24
C TRP A 776 -14.64 20.30 -42.26
N THR A 777 -14.80 21.51 -42.79
CA THR A 777 -15.87 21.84 -43.75
C THR A 777 -15.51 21.47 -45.19
N LEU A 778 -14.23 21.26 -45.53
CA LEU A 778 -13.79 20.95 -46.91
C LEU A 778 -13.48 19.46 -47.15
N VAL A 779 -13.22 18.67 -46.10
CA VAL A 779 -12.99 17.21 -46.24
C VAL A 779 -14.32 16.43 -46.20
N GLY A 780 -15.38 17.00 -45.63
CA GLY A 780 -16.72 16.40 -45.57
C GLY A 780 -17.44 16.24 -46.92
N THR A 781 -16.95 16.86 -48.00
CA THR A 781 -17.60 16.83 -49.33
C THR A 781 -16.98 15.89 -50.36
N ARG A 782 -15.98 15.06 -49.99
CA ARG A 782 -15.38 14.07 -50.94
C ARG A 782 -15.79 12.61 -50.74
N LYS A 783 -16.72 12.31 -49.81
CA LYS A 783 -17.28 10.96 -49.62
C LYS A 783 -18.72 10.78 -50.10
N ILE A 784 -19.16 11.60 -51.07
CA ILE A 784 -20.38 11.37 -51.85
C ILE A 784 -20.07 11.74 -53.31
N ARG A 785 -19.46 10.80 -54.05
CA ARG A 785 -19.49 10.59 -55.52
C ARG A 785 -18.21 9.87 -55.99
N SER A 786 -18.25 8.54 -55.93
CA SER A 786 -17.79 7.57 -56.93
C SER A 786 -17.83 6.19 -56.29
#